data_AF-A0A554G7M7-F1
#
_entry.id   AF-A0A554G7M7-F1
#
_cell.length_a   1.000
_cell.length_b   1.000
_cell.length_c   1.000
_cell.angle_alpha   90.00
_cell.angle_beta   90.00
_cell.angle_gamma   90.00
#
_symmetry.space_group_name_H-M   'P 1'
#
loop_
_entity.id
_entity.type
_entity.pdbx_description
1 polymer ?
#
loop_
_entity_poly.entity_id
_entity_poly.type
_entity_poly.pdbx_seq_one_letter_code
_entity_poly.pdbx_strand_id
1 'polypeptide(L)'
;MESLFPWPDSQRSLIAEALEALGVTRWVLSIHDPSFPGLPGEDTGRGSPYSEGAARFLDFARALGFTGIQLGPQGQTTAHNPSPYDGTLFSRNTLNVALAPLTEPDGPWGRLLSSETLARLVAEAPEGAGPAERYQYASRSQALALQEAWDTFRRERDRAEAPASILALVRRFADFRLEHREWLEPDALFDVLGAQKHTPDDWRGWADSLEGRLFAPRPGEEAAAEARIRELLASEADAVEAYAFRQFLVHEQHGLLRERAAAWGLKLYGDLQIGFSPRDTWARQGLFLRDYLMGAPPSRTNPEGQPWNYPVLDPERFIAPDGSGPGPVLSYMDARLGKMLSEYDGLRIDHPHGLVCPWVYRAGTLDPLRAVQGGARLFSSPDLPDHPELARYAIVAPEQLDRTVPRYADGWVKSLTPEQVRRYALLFDSVVRMAREHGRAREDVLCEVLSTLPHELSRVMARDGLGRFRVTQKADLNNPADVYRSENVAPEDWVMVGNHDTKSLWRLVAEWQWRHALRAQADYLAERLHPEGEGREAFARQLAEDPGLLAQAKFADLFASRARSVMVFFADLLGMPDTYNTPGSVDARNWSLRIPQDWAEQYQQRLRAGAALNLPQVLALALRAGGAEARTRHAQLLERLDRAASRLRHGA
;
A
#
# COMPACT_ATOMS: atom_id res chain seq x y z
N MET A 1 -0.90 -8.67 28.88
CA MET A 1 -0.81 -9.34 27.57
C MET A 1 0.51 -10.09 27.56
N GLU A 2 0.49 -11.41 27.78
CA GLU A 2 1.72 -12.23 27.70
C GLU A 2 2.10 -12.35 26.22
N SER A 3 3.34 -12.02 25.87
CA SER A 3 3.82 -12.11 24.48
C SER A 3 3.84 -13.57 24.04
N LEU A 4 3.28 -13.87 22.86
CA LEU A 4 3.24 -15.22 22.26
C LEU A 4 4.65 -15.81 22.06
N PHE A 5 5.66 -14.95 22.03
CA PHE A 5 7.04 -15.33 22.05
C PHE A 5 7.75 -14.50 23.13
N PRO A 6 8.13 -15.06 24.27
CA PRO A 6 8.95 -14.37 25.25
C PRO A 6 10.38 -14.27 24.71
N TRP A 7 10.58 -13.44 23.69
CA TRP A 7 11.90 -13.10 23.21
C TRP A 7 12.56 -12.25 24.29
N PRO A 8 13.70 -12.68 24.86
CA PRO A 8 14.38 -11.86 25.86
C PRO A 8 14.81 -10.54 25.21
N ASP A 9 14.77 -9.43 25.95
CA ASP A 9 15.19 -8.09 25.47
C ASP A 9 16.57 -8.11 24.76
N SER A 10 17.42 -9.07 25.14
CA SER A 10 18.70 -9.38 24.51
C SER A 10 18.65 -9.70 23.01
N GLN A 11 17.52 -10.18 22.48
CA GLN A 11 17.39 -10.51 21.05
C GLN A 11 17.05 -9.28 20.22
N ARG A 12 16.16 -8.40 20.71
CA ARG A 12 15.86 -7.15 20.01
C ARG A 12 17.10 -6.25 19.97
N SER A 13 17.83 -6.17 21.08
CA SER A 13 19.10 -5.44 21.12
C SER A 13 20.14 -6.05 20.17
N LEU A 14 20.21 -7.38 20.06
CA LEU A 14 21.09 -8.07 19.12
C LEU A 14 20.75 -7.75 17.65
N ILE A 15 19.47 -7.73 17.29
CA ILE A 15 19.03 -7.37 15.94
C ILE A 15 19.35 -5.89 15.67
N ALA A 16 19.05 -4.99 16.60
CA ALA A 16 19.35 -3.56 16.45
C ALA A 16 20.84 -3.30 16.24
N GLU A 17 21.72 -3.93 17.05
CA GLU A 17 23.17 -3.85 16.92
C GLU A 17 23.66 -4.34 15.54
N ALA A 18 23.06 -5.41 15.01
CA ALA A 18 23.37 -5.92 13.68
C ALA A 18 22.89 -5.00 12.54
N LEU A 19 21.67 -4.45 12.65
CA LEU A 19 21.16 -3.48 11.67
C LEU A 19 22.00 -2.20 11.64
N GLU A 20 22.43 -1.70 12.80
CA GLU A 20 23.33 -0.55 12.92
C GLU A 20 24.68 -0.84 12.26
N ALA A 21 25.28 -2.01 12.52
CA ALA A 21 26.53 -2.43 11.89
C ALA A 21 26.43 -2.55 10.36
N LEU A 22 25.24 -2.84 9.84
CA LEU A 22 24.94 -2.91 8.40
C LEU A 22 24.50 -1.55 7.81
N GLY A 23 24.34 -0.51 8.63
CA GLY A 23 23.86 0.81 8.20
C GLY A 23 22.40 0.86 7.80
N VAL A 24 21.60 -0.13 8.20
CA VAL A 24 20.16 -0.20 7.93
C VAL A 24 19.40 0.54 9.01
N THR A 25 18.76 1.66 8.64
CA THR A 25 18.01 2.50 9.58
C THR A 25 16.51 2.30 9.50
N ARG A 26 16.01 1.63 8.46
CA ARG A 26 14.60 1.26 8.31
C ARG A 26 14.49 -0.21 7.92
N TRP A 27 13.86 -0.97 8.79
CA TRP A 27 13.47 -2.36 8.53
C TRP A 27 11.95 -2.42 8.63
N VAL A 28 11.27 -2.59 7.49
CA VAL A 28 9.82 -2.39 7.37
C VAL A 28 9.10 -3.67 6.94
N LEU A 29 8.01 -3.99 7.63
CA LEU A 29 7.11 -5.08 7.26
C LEU A 29 5.96 -4.53 6.42
N SER A 30 5.75 -5.06 5.22
CA SER A 30 4.59 -4.72 4.41
C SER A 30 3.50 -5.79 4.55
N ILE A 31 2.27 -5.33 4.83
CA ILE A 31 1.08 -6.16 5.03
C ILE A 31 -0.16 -5.32 4.70
N HIS A 32 -1.15 -5.91 4.04
CA HIS A 32 -2.42 -5.24 3.78
C HIS A 32 -3.47 -5.66 4.82
N ASP A 33 -4.43 -4.77 5.09
CA ASP A 33 -5.49 -4.96 6.08
C ASP A 33 -6.19 -6.33 6.10
N PRO A 34 -6.65 -6.90 4.96
CA PRO A 34 -7.35 -8.19 4.98
C PRO A 34 -6.47 -9.33 5.46
N SER A 35 -5.15 -9.18 5.40
CA SER A 35 -4.19 -10.22 5.70
C SER A 35 -3.88 -10.36 7.18
N PHE A 36 -4.23 -9.38 8.02
CA PHE A 36 -3.99 -9.48 9.45
C PHE A 36 -4.73 -10.69 10.08
N PRO A 37 -4.11 -11.39 11.03
CA PRO A 37 -4.79 -12.48 11.74
C PRO A 37 -5.82 -11.92 12.73
N GLY A 38 -6.87 -12.70 12.99
CA GLY A 38 -7.78 -12.49 14.12
C GLY A 38 -7.61 -13.62 15.13
N LEU A 39 -8.02 -13.39 16.38
CA LEU A 39 -8.26 -14.47 17.33
C LEU A 39 -9.47 -15.30 16.88
N PRO A 40 -9.66 -16.54 17.39
CA PRO A 40 -10.78 -17.38 17.01
C PRO A 40 -12.15 -16.71 17.16
N GLY A 41 -12.33 -15.83 18.16
CA GLY A 41 -13.56 -15.06 18.38
C GLY A 41 -13.70 -13.75 17.59
N GLU A 42 -12.76 -13.45 16.69
CA GLU A 42 -12.74 -12.20 15.91
C GLU A 42 -12.88 -12.42 14.39
N ASP A 43 -12.69 -13.65 13.90
CA ASP A 43 -12.59 -13.93 12.47
C ASP A 43 -13.97 -14.06 11.79
N THR A 44 -14.38 -13.01 11.09
CA THR A 44 -15.60 -12.99 10.28
C THR A 44 -15.33 -13.22 8.79
N GLY A 45 -14.20 -13.84 8.45
CA GLY A 45 -13.78 -14.13 7.07
C GLY A 45 -12.77 -13.14 6.49
N ARG A 46 -12.47 -12.03 7.17
CA ARG A 46 -11.47 -11.04 6.74
C ARG A 46 -10.67 -10.51 7.94
N GLY A 47 -9.38 -10.27 7.75
CA GLY A 47 -8.52 -9.64 8.76
C GLY A 47 -8.85 -8.16 8.97
N SER A 48 -8.41 -7.63 10.11
CA SER A 48 -8.40 -6.21 10.43
C SER A 48 -7.11 -5.85 11.17
N PRO A 49 -6.45 -4.73 10.87
CA PRO A 49 -5.29 -4.25 11.63
C PRO A 49 -5.65 -3.78 13.05
N TYR A 50 -6.95 -3.64 13.36
CA TYR A 50 -7.44 -3.11 14.64
C TYR A 50 -7.86 -4.20 15.63
N SER A 51 -7.75 -5.48 15.25
CA SER A 51 -8.08 -6.62 16.12
C SER A 51 -6.99 -6.90 17.16
N GLU A 52 -7.33 -7.69 18.18
CA GLU A 52 -6.34 -8.18 19.14
C GLU A 52 -5.37 -9.18 18.48
N GLY A 53 -5.86 -10.01 17.55
CA GLY A 53 -5.01 -10.88 16.73
C GLY A 53 -3.93 -10.10 15.97
N ALA A 54 -4.29 -8.96 15.37
CA ALA A 54 -3.36 -8.07 14.70
C ALA A 54 -2.37 -7.43 15.69
N ALA A 55 -2.82 -7.01 16.87
CA ALA A 55 -1.96 -6.46 17.91
C ALA A 55 -0.85 -7.45 18.32
N ARG A 56 -1.18 -8.74 18.46
CA ARG A 56 -0.20 -9.80 18.76
C ARG A 56 0.79 -10.01 17.62
N PHE A 57 0.33 -9.95 16.37
CA PHE A 57 1.23 -10.05 15.22
C PHE A 57 2.16 -8.84 15.10
N LEU A 58 1.68 -7.63 15.40
CA LEU A 58 2.50 -6.42 15.43
C LEU A 58 3.52 -6.42 16.57
N ASP A 59 3.19 -6.96 17.74
CA ASP A 59 4.17 -7.18 18.82
C ASP A 59 5.26 -8.17 18.39
N PHE A 60 4.90 -9.22 17.64
CA PHE A 60 5.87 -10.12 17.03
C PHE A 60 6.77 -9.41 16.01
N ALA A 61 6.21 -8.58 15.12
CA ALA A 61 7.02 -7.78 14.21
C ALA A 61 7.98 -6.86 14.99
N ARG A 62 7.49 -6.18 16.03
CA ARG A 62 8.33 -5.39 16.93
C ARG A 62 9.45 -6.22 17.57
N ALA A 63 9.18 -7.45 17.99
CA ALA A 63 10.19 -8.35 18.55
C ALA A 63 11.28 -8.76 17.55
N LEU A 64 10.95 -8.80 16.25
CA LEU A 64 11.91 -8.99 15.15
C LEU A 64 12.67 -7.71 14.75
N GLY A 65 12.52 -6.62 15.51
CA GLY A 65 13.26 -5.38 15.30
C GLY A 65 12.78 -4.55 14.11
N PHE A 66 11.57 -4.81 13.59
CA PHE A 66 10.95 -3.92 12.62
C PHE A 66 10.80 -2.51 13.21
N THR A 67 11.06 -1.50 12.39
CA THR A 67 10.95 -0.07 12.74
C THR A 67 9.71 0.58 12.15
N GLY A 68 8.97 -0.15 11.31
CA GLY A 68 7.71 0.33 10.75
C GLY A 68 6.92 -0.74 10.01
N ILE A 69 5.66 -0.40 9.74
CA ILE A 69 4.67 -1.22 9.05
C ILE A 69 4.16 -0.43 7.83
N GLN A 70 4.31 -0.99 6.64
CA GLN A 70 3.70 -0.46 5.42
C GLN A 70 2.36 -1.14 5.19
N LEU A 71 1.29 -0.38 5.33
CA LEU A 71 -0.07 -0.80 4.98
C LEU A 71 -0.31 -0.61 3.49
N GLY A 72 -1.29 -1.33 2.96
CA GLY A 72 -1.85 -1.03 1.63
C GLY A 72 -2.84 0.13 1.68
N PRO A 73 -3.46 0.50 0.54
CA PRO A 73 -4.54 1.47 0.55
C PRO A 73 -5.70 1.02 1.44
N GLN A 74 -6.17 1.89 2.33
CA GLN A 74 -7.21 1.58 3.32
C GLN A 74 -8.60 2.10 2.92
N GLY A 75 -8.79 2.45 1.65
CA GLY A 75 -10.04 2.97 1.10
C GLY A 75 -11.18 1.96 1.11
N GLN A 76 -12.42 2.45 1.18
CA GLN A 76 -13.62 1.62 1.04
C GLN A 76 -13.65 0.96 -0.34
N THR A 77 -13.65 -0.38 -0.34
CA THR A 77 -13.83 -1.22 -1.51
C THR A 77 -15.29 -1.63 -1.67
N THR A 78 -15.64 -2.25 -2.78
CA THR A 78 -17.01 -2.71 -3.05
C THR A 78 -17.21 -4.16 -2.59
N ALA A 79 -18.46 -4.63 -2.53
CA ALA A 79 -18.75 -6.03 -2.19
C ALA A 79 -18.26 -7.03 -3.26
N HIS A 80 -17.89 -6.55 -4.45
CA HIS A 80 -17.54 -7.37 -5.61
C HIS A 80 -16.08 -7.18 -6.07
N ASN A 81 -15.42 -6.10 -5.68
CA ASN A 81 -14.04 -5.82 -5.99
C ASN A 81 -13.25 -5.57 -4.71
N PRO A 82 -12.43 -6.53 -4.24
CA PRO A 82 -11.61 -6.39 -3.04
C PRO A 82 -10.31 -5.61 -3.28
N SER A 83 -10.04 -5.15 -4.51
CA SER A 83 -8.81 -4.42 -4.84
C SER A 83 -8.70 -3.13 -4.03
N PRO A 84 -7.67 -2.97 -3.18
CA PRO A 84 -7.48 -1.75 -2.41
C PRO A 84 -7.16 -0.54 -3.31
N TYR A 85 -6.63 -0.77 -4.51
CA TYR A 85 -6.29 0.28 -5.47
C TYR A 85 -7.50 0.92 -6.15
N ASP A 86 -8.68 0.28 -6.05
CA ASP A 86 -9.96 0.84 -6.47
C ASP A 86 -10.77 1.37 -5.27
N GLY A 87 -10.16 1.40 -4.08
CA GLY A 87 -10.78 1.89 -2.86
C GLY A 87 -10.89 3.42 -2.82
N THR A 88 -11.78 3.92 -1.97
CA THR A 88 -12.00 5.37 -1.81
C THR A 88 -10.76 6.10 -1.28
N LEU A 89 -10.63 7.39 -1.59
CA LEU A 89 -9.45 8.18 -1.23
C LEU A 89 -9.49 8.80 0.17
N PHE A 90 -10.69 9.14 0.66
CA PHE A 90 -10.88 9.78 1.97
C PHE A 90 -11.55 8.84 2.97
N SER A 91 -12.66 8.22 2.57
CA SER A 91 -13.33 7.21 3.38
C SER A 91 -12.44 5.98 3.58
N ARG A 92 -12.51 5.41 4.78
CA ARG A 92 -11.83 4.16 5.14
C ARG A 92 -12.74 2.96 4.90
N ASN A 93 -12.14 1.81 4.67
CA ASN A 93 -12.85 0.56 4.51
C ASN A 93 -13.49 0.13 5.83
N THR A 94 -14.82 0.17 5.89
CA THR A 94 -15.60 -0.23 7.06
C THR A 94 -15.47 -1.72 7.38
N LEU A 95 -15.01 -2.54 6.42
CA LEU A 95 -14.61 -3.93 6.65
C LEU A 95 -13.43 -4.09 7.61
N ASN A 96 -12.70 -3.01 7.87
CA ASN A 96 -11.61 -3.03 8.85
C ASN A 96 -12.09 -2.79 10.28
N VAL A 97 -13.34 -2.37 10.55
CA VAL A 97 -13.79 -2.18 11.95
C VAL A 97 -13.72 -3.52 12.68
N ALA A 98 -12.85 -3.61 13.69
CA ALA A 98 -12.79 -4.74 14.59
C ALA A 98 -14.07 -4.76 15.44
N LEU A 99 -14.82 -5.87 15.36
CA LEU A 99 -16.13 -6.00 15.98
C LEU A 99 -16.05 -6.35 17.48
N ALA A 100 -15.04 -7.12 17.89
CA ALA A 100 -14.89 -7.55 19.29
C ALA A 100 -14.86 -6.39 20.30
N PRO A 101 -14.08 -5.31 20.08
CA PRO A 101 -14.09 -4.15 20.98
C PRO A 101 -15.45 -3.45 21.09
N LEU A 102 -16.32 -3.59 20.10
CA LEU A 102 -17.67 -3.01 20.14
C LEU A 102 -18.62 -3.77 21.10
N THR A 103 -18.22 -4.96 21.59
CA THR A 103 -19.02 -5.77 22.53
C THR A 103 -18.74 -5.49 24.00
N GLU A 104 -17.69 -4.74 24.28
CA GLU A 104 -17.21 -4.45 25.64
C GLU A 104 -18.05 -3.37 26.33
N PRO A 105 -18.69 -3.65 27.49
CA PRO A 105 -19.46 -2.65 28.25
C PRO A 105 -18.63 -1.48 28.73
N ASP A 106 -17.45 -1.81 29.26
CA ASP A 106 -16.53 -0.86 29.88
C ASP A 106 -15.51 -0.31 28.86
N GLY A 107 -15.63 -0.73 27.59
CA GLY A 107 -14.83 -0.24 26.49
C GLY A 107 -15.25 1.17 26.04
N PRO A 108 -14.42 1.85 25.22
CA PRO A 108 -14.65 3.25 24.83
C PRO A 108 -15.86 3.46 23.90
N TRP A 109 -16.52 2.38 23.47
CA TRP A 109 -17.72 2.40 22.64
C TRP A 109 -19.01 2.02 23.41
N GLY A 110 -18.93 1.53 24.66
CA GLY A 110 -20.10 1.30 25.50
C GLY A 110 -21.05 0.19 25.02
N ARG A 111 -20.51 -0.96 24.56
CA ARG A 111 -21.25 -2.10 24.01
C ARG A 111 -22.25 -1.71 22.91
N LEU A 112 -21.74 -1.28 21.76
CA LEU A 112 -22.57 -1.03 20.57
C LEU A 112 -23.07 -2.32 19.90
N LEU A 113 -22.29 -3.40 20.00
CA LEU A 113 -22.58 -4.70 19.41
C LEU A 113 -22.83 -5.73 20.50
N SER A 114 -23.82 -6.62 20.33
CA SER A 114 -24.01 -7.74 21.24
C SER A 114 -22.95 -8.82 21.05
N SER A 115 -22.54 -9.46 22.15
CA SER A 115 -21.60 -10.60 22.10
C SER A 115 -22.23 -11.79 21.37
N GLU A 116 -23.55 -11.94 21.43
CA GLU A 116 -24.32 -12.96 20.73
C GLU A 116 -24.27 -12.78 19.21
N THR A 117 -24.42 -11.55 18.71
CA THR A 117 -24.26 -11.28 17.28
C THR A 117 -22.85 -11.59 16.81
N LEU A 118 -21.82 -11.15 17.53
CA LEU A 118 -20.44 -11.46 17.16
C LEU A 118 -20.19 -12.97 17.14
N ALA A 119 -20.60 -13.69 18.19
CA ALA A 119 -20.43 -15.13 18.28
C ALA A 119 -21.12 -15.86 17.11
N ARG A 120 -22.33 -15.42 16.72
CA ARG A 120 -23.03 -15.95 15.55
C ARG A 120 -22.26 -15.68 14.25
N LEU A 121 -21.79 -14.45 14.02
CA LEU A 121 -21.05 -14.08 12.81
C LEU A 121 -19.70 -14.79 12.70
N VAL A 122 -19.09 -15.17 13.82
CA VAL A 122 -17.87 -15.99 13.80
C VAL A 122 -18.23 -17.45 13.50
N ALA A 123 -19.27 -17.99 14.14
CA ALA A 123 -19.68 -19.38 13.94
C ALA A 123 -20.24 -19.67 12.53
N GLU A 124 -20.86 -18.68 11.90
CA GLU A 124 -21.41 -18.78 10.54
C GLU A 124 -20.36 -18.44 9.45
N ALA A 125 -19.14 -18.04 9.82
CA ALA A 125 -18.09 -17.76 8.85
C ALA A 125 -17.77 -19.02 8.05
N PRO A 126 -17.75 -18.95 6.71
CA PRO A 126 -17.73 -20.16 5.89
C PRO A 126 -16.35 -20.82 5.94
N GLU A 127 -16.27 -21.96 6.64
CA GLU A 127 -15.08 -22.80 6.70
C GLU A 127 -14.79 -23.45 5.34
N GLY A 128 -13.52 -23.45 4.93
CA GLY A 128 -13.11 -24.06 3.66
C GLY A 128 -13.60 -23.35 2.39
N ALA A 129 -14.39 -22.27 2.51
CA ALA A 129 -14.86 -21.51 1.36
C ALA A 129 -13.74 -20.78 0.63
N GLY A 130 -13.95 -20.65 -0.69
CA GLY A 130 -13.07 -19.92 -1.57
C GLY A 130 -13.02 -18.42 -1.24
N PRO A 131 -11.97 -17.70 -1.71
CA PRO A 131 -11.77 -16.28 -1.46
C PRO A 131 -12.98 -15.37 -1.69
N ALA A 132 -13.68 -15.53 -2.83
CA ALA A 132 -14.81 -14.66 -3.19
C ALA A 132 -15.99 -14.82 -2.21
N GLU A 133 -16.38 -16.04 -1.89
CA GLU A 133 -17.47 -16.32 -0.96
C GLU A 133 -17.16 -15.78 0.43
N ARG A 134 -15.92 -15.96 0.89
CA ARG A 134 -15.46 -15.45 2.17
C ARG A 134 -15.47 -13.91 2.23
N TYR A 135 -15.04 -13.24 1.17
CA TYR A 135 -15.09 -11.78 1.09
C TYR A 135 -16.53 -11.26 1.09
N GLN A 136 -17.43 -11.90 0.34
CA GLN A 136 -18.85 -11.55 0.33
C GLN A 136 -19.51 -11.79 1.70
N TYR A 137 -19.14 -12.88 2.39
CA TYR A 137 -19.58 -13.13 3.75
C TYR A 137 -19.12 -12.02 4.69
N ALA A 138 -17.82 -11.68 4.68
CA ALA A 138 -17.27 -10.61 5.49
C ALA A 138 -17.99 -9.27 5.22
N SER A 139 -18.27 -8.95 3.95
CA SER A 139 -19.03 -7.76 3.57
C SER A 139 -20.43 -7.71 4.17
N ARG A 140 -21.20 -8.80 4.07
CA ARG A 140 -22.56 -8.88 4.65
C ARG A 140 -22.54 -8.87 6.17
N SER A 141 -21.66 -9.65 6.79
CA SER A 141 -21.52 -9.76 8.24
C SER A 141 -21.12 -8.43 8.86
N GLN A 142 -20.20 -7.71 8.22
CA GLN A 142 -19.82 -6.37 8.67
C GLN A 142 -20.98 -5.38 8.57
N ALA A 143 -21.72 -5.38 7.45
CA ALA A 143 -22.87 -4.51 7.27
C ALA A 143 -23.94 -4.76 8.35
N LEU A 144 -24.22 -6.03 8.67
CA LEU A 144 -25.14 -6.42 9.74
C LEU A 144 -24.67 -5.93 11.12
N ALA A 145 -23.41 -6.18 11.47
CA ALA A 145 -22.86 -5.77 12.77
C ALA A 145 -22.82 -4.25 12.92
N LEU A 146 -22.44 -3.52 11.88
CA LEU A 146 -22.39 -2.06 11.90
C LEU A 146 -23.79 -1.43 11.89
N GLN A 147 -24.80 -2.11 11.33
CA GLN A 147 -26.19 -1.71 11.47
C GLN A 147 -26.66 -1.86 12.92
N GLU A 148 -26.39 -2.99 13.58
CA GLU A 148 -26.71 -3.17 15.01
C GLU A 148 -26.00 -2.14 15.88
N ALA A 149 -24.73 -1.84 15.59
CA ALA A 149 -23.97 -0.81 16.30
C ALA A 149 -24.62 0.58 16.17
N TRP A 150 -25.08 0.92 14.96
CA TRP A 150 -25.79 2.17 14.69
C TRP A 150 -27.14 2.24 15.42
N ASP A 151 -27.95 1.19 15.33
CA ASP A 151 -29.27 1.13 15.96
C ASP A 151 -29.15 1.21 17.49
N THR A 152 -28.13 0.55 18.06
CA THR A 152 -27.80 0.65 19.48
C THR A 152 -27.36 2.05 19.84
N PHE A 153 -26.41 2.64 19.10
CA PHE A 153 -25.95 4.01 19.38
C PHE A 153 -27.10 5.02 19.40
N ARG A 154 -27.99 4.98 18.39
CA ARG A 154 -29.18 5.85 18.34
C ARG A 154 -30.06 5.67 19.57
N ARG A 155 -30.43 4.41 19.86
CA ARG A 155 -31.31 4.08 20.98
C ARG A 155 -30.72 4.54 22.31
N GLU A 156 -29.43 4.28 22.56
CA GLU A 156 -28.78 4.64 23.81
C GLU A 156 -28.56 6.15 23.95
N ARG A 157 -28.23 6.84 22.86
CA ARG A 157 -28.06 8.30 22.83
C ARG A 157 -29.33 9.03 23.24
N ASP A 158 -30.48 8.51 22.85
CA ASP A 158 -31.78 9.16 23.08
C ASP A 158 -32.41 8.77 24.44
N ARG A 159 -31.73 7.96 25.26
CA ARG A 159 -32.17 7.63 26.62
C ARG A 159 -32.04 8.83 27.55
N ALA A 160 -33.00 8.99 28.46
CA ALA A 160 -32.99 10.04 29.48
C ALA A 160 -31.73 9.98 30.37
N GLU A 161 -31.26 8.77 30.68
CA GLU A 161 -30.03 8.50 31.43
C GLU A 161 -29.06 7.69 30.56
N ALA A 162 -28.56 8.31 29.48
CA ALA A 162 -27.58 7.68 28.61
C ALA A 162 -26.26 7.39 29.37
N PRO A 163 -25.63 6.22 29.14
CA PRO A 163 -24.33 5.89 29.76
C PRO A 163 -23.25 6.94 29.44
N ALA A 164 -22.33 7.17 30.37
CA ALA A 164 -21.25 8.15 30.19
C ALA A 164 -20.38 7.87 28.95
N SER A 165 -20.13 6.59 28.64
CA SER A 165 -19.42 6.16 27.43
C SER A 165 -20.15 6.57 26.15
N ILE A 166 -21.48 6.43 26.11
CA ILE A 166 -22.32 6.86 24.98
C ILE A 166 -22.31 8.39 24.86
N LEU A 167 -22.44 9.14 25.96
CA LEU A 167 -22.36 10.60 25.93
C LEU A 167 -21.00 11.12 25.42
N ALA A 168 -19.90 10.45 25.79
CA ALA A 168 -18.58 10.75 25.26
C ALA A 168 -18.50 10.43 23.75
N LEU A 169 -19.09 9.31 23.31
CA LEU A 169 -19.16 8.90 21.91
C LEU A 169 -19.95 9.93 21.07
N VAL A 170 -21.06 10.46 21.59
CA VAL A 170 -21.86 11.51 20.93
C VAL A 170 -21.03 12.76 20.64
N ARG A 171 -20.23 13.21 21.61
CA ARG A 171 -19.36 14.39 21.44
C ARG A 171 -18.30 14.17 20.37
N ARG A 172 -17.53 13.09 20.49
CA ARG A 172 -16.48 12.73 19.53
C ARG A 172 -17.04 12.52 18.12
N PHE A 173 -18.22 11.91 18.01
CA PHE A 173 -18.90 11.72 16.73
C PHE A 173 -19.35 13.05 16.10
N ALA A 174 -19.87 13.99 16.90
CA ALA A 174 -20.22 15.33 16.42
C ALA A 174 -19.00 16.10 15.92
N ASP A 175 -17.88 16.02 16.65
CA ASP A 175 -16.61 16.62 16.25
C ASP A 175 -16.10 16.02 14.93
N PHE A 176 -16.11 14.69 14.81
CA PHE A 176 -15.74 13.97 13.58
C PHE A 176 -16.55 14.42 12.36
N ARG A 177 -17.89 14.54 12.52
CA ARG A 177 -18.77 15.00 11.43
C ARG A 177 -18.49 16.42 11.00
N LEU A 178 -18.14 17.29 11.95
CA LEU A 178 -17.83 18.69 11.67
C LEU A 178 -16.47 18.80 10.96
N GLU A 179 -15.45 18.10 11.46
CA GLU A 179 -14.09 18.12 10.93
C GLU A 179 -14.02 17.57 9.49
N HIS A 180 -14.81 16.53 9.19
CA HIS A 180 -14.68 15.78 7.94
C HIS A 180 -15.80 16.01 6.94
N ARG A 181 -16.67 16.99 7.18
CA ARG A 181 -17.86 17.27 6.37
C ARG A 181 -17.60 17.26 4.86
N GLU A 182 -16.52 17.91 4.42
CA GLU A 182 -16.23 18.15 3.00
C GLU A 182 -16.09 16.87 2.17
N TRP A 183 -15.50 15.80 2.72
CA TRP A 183 -15.41 14.51 2.02
C TRP A 183 -16.51 13.54 2.46
N LEU A 184 -17.00 13.67 3.69
CA LEU A 184 -17.95 12.74 4.28
C LEU A 184 -19.34 12.86 3.66
N GLU A 185 -19.82 14.08 3.41
CA GLU A 185 -21.14 14.31 2.83
C GLU A 185 -21.24 13.80 1.39
N PRO A 186 -20.31 14.13 0.45
CA PRO A 186 -20.34 13.55 -0.88
C PRO A 186 -20.30 12.02 -0.85
N ASP A 187 -19.43 11.42 -0.03
CA ASP A 187 -19.30 9.98 0.03
C ASP A 187 -20.57 9.29 0.57
N ALA A 188 -21.24 9.90 1.55
CA ALA A 188 -22.53 9.43 2.05
C ALA A 188 -23.64 9.54 0.99
N LEU A 189 -23.68 10.66 0.26
CA LEU A 189 -24.66 10.88 -0.81
C LEU A 189 -24.46 9.90 -1.98
N PHE A 190 -23.24 9.46 -2.25
CA PHE A 190 -22.98 8.41 -3.23
C PHE A 190 -23.71 7.11 -2.86
N ASP A 191 -23.65 6.68 -1.59
CA ASP A 191 -24.33 5.47 -1.14
C ASP A 191 -25.85 5.61 -1.18
N VAL A 192 -26.37 6.77 -0.76
CA VAL A 192 -27.80 7.10 -0.84
C VAL A 192 -28.28 6.99 -2.29
N LEU A 193 -27.59 7.64 -3.23
CA LEU A 193 -27.98 7.65 -4.64
C LEU A 193 -27.79 6.28 -5.28
N GLY A 194 -26.69 5.58 -4.97
CA GLY A 194 -26.44 4.22 -5.44
C GLY A 194 -27.54 3.26 -5.02
N ALA A 195 -28.03 3.36 -3.78
CA ALA A 195 -29.17 2.58 -3.31
C ALA A 195 -30.48 2.94 -4.05
N GLN A 196 -30.79 4.24 -4.19
CA GLN A 196 -31.99 4.71 -4.90
C GLN A 196 -32.00 4.32 -6.39
N LYS A 197 -30.83 4.26 -7.03
CA LYS A 197 -30.68 3.92 -8.46
C LYS A 197 -30.44 2.42 -8.70
N HIS A 198 -30.37 1.61 -7.64
CA HIS A 198 -30.03 0.19 -7.69
C HIS A 198 -28.65 -0.11 -8.33
N THR A 199 -27.68 0.78 -8.13
CA THR A 199 -26.30 0.66 -8.59
C THR A 199 -25.32 1.13 -7.50
N PRO A 200 -25.22 0.43 -6.34
CA PRO A 200 -24.55 0.92 -5.13
C PRO A 200 -23.06 1.24 -5.31
N ASP A 201 -22.41 0.64 -6.31
CA ASP A 201 -20.97 0.77 -6.55
C ASP A 201 -20.63 1.52 -7.87
N ASP A 202 -21.64 1.93 -8.63
CA ASP A 202 -21.44 2.48 -9.97
C ASP A 202 -22.45 3.58 -10.31
N TRP A 203 -21.94 4.78 -10.52
CA TRP A 203 -22.74 5.95 -10.90
C TRP A 203 -22.93 6.09 -12.41
N ARG A 204 -22.15 5.38 -13.23
CA ARG A 204 -22.07 5.59 -14.68
C ARG A 204 -23.41 5.36 -15.38
N GLY A 205 -24.27 4.50 -14.83
CA GLY A 205 -25.62 4.26 -15.33
C GLY A 205 -26.56 5.48 -15.25
N TRP A 206 -26.23 6.46 -14.42
CA TRP A 206 -27.00 7.70 -14.24
C TRP A 206 -26.13 8.96 -14.40
N ALA A 207 -24.99 8.85 -15.08
CA ALA A 207 -24.06 9.95 -15.36
C ALA A 207 -24.72 11.18 -16.02
N ASP A 208 -25.74 10.94 -16.85
CA ASP A 208 -26.45 12.00 -17.58
C ASP A 208 -27.58 12.67 -16.77
N SER A 209 -27.90 12.23 -15.56
CA SER A 209 -28.84 12.94 -14.68
C SER A 209 -28.18 14.11 -13.93
N LEU A 210 -29.00 14.96 -13.28
CA LEU A 210 -28.49 16.00 -12.39
C LEU A 210 -27.70 15.38 -11.22
N GLU A 211 -28.18 14.27 -10.65
CA GLU A 211 -27.46 13.56 -9.61
C GLU A 211 -26.11 13.01 -10.12
N GLY A 212 -26.06 12.54 -11.37
CA GLY A 212 -24.83 12.09 -12.04
C GLY A 212 -23.74 13.16 -12.13
N ARG A 213 -24.13 14.43 -12.03
CA ARG A 213 -23.26 15.61 -12.10
C ARG A 213 -23.39 16.50 -10.87
N LEU A 214 -23.85 15.95 -9.74
CA LEU A 214 -24.20 16.75 -8.56
C LEU A 214 -23.03 17.63 -8.08
N PHE A 215 -21.81 17.14 -8.22
CA PHE A 215 -20.57 17.83 -7.86
C PHE A 215 -19.76 18.37 -9.07
N ALA A 216 -20.30 18.24 -10.28
CA ALA A 216 -19.75 18.85 -11.48
C ALA A 216 -20.88 19.25 -12.46
N PRO A 217 -21.77 20.15 -12.03
CA PRO A 217 -22.92 20.57 -12.82
C PRO A 217 -22.50 21.19 -14.15
N ARG A 218 -23.35 21.07 -15.17
CA ARG A 218 -23.16 21.83 -16.42
C ARG A 218 -23.40 23.32 -16.14
N PRO A 219 -22.86 24.22 -16.99
CA PRO A 219 -23.18 25.64 -16.91
C PRO A 219 -24.70 25.87 -16.88
N GLY A 220 -25.19 26.52 -15.82
CA GLY A 220 -26.61 26.78 -15.57
C GLY A 220 -27.32 25.75 -14.66
N GLU A 221 -26.69 24.62 -14.33
CA GLU A 221 -27.23 23.60 -13.41
C GLU A 221 -26.77 23.83 -11.94
N GLU A 222 -25.87 24.78 -11.66
CA GLU A 222 -25.19 24.93 -10.35
C GLU A 222 -26.18 25.13 -9.20
N ALA A 223 -27.12 26.07 -9.33
CA ALA A 223 -28.12 26.33 -8.30
C ALA A 223 -29.06 25.13 -8.08
N ALA A 224 -29.35 24.37 -9.15
CA ALA A 224 -30.18 23.18 -9.08
C ALA A 224 -29.45 22.04 -8.36
N ALA A 225 -28.15 21.86 -8.65
CA ALA A 225 -27.30 20.88 -7.99
C ALA A 225 -27.16 21.19 -6.49
N GLU A 226 -26.88 22.44 -6.12
CA GLU A 226 -26.81 22.87 -4.72
C GLU A 226 -28.15 22.66 -3.98
N ALA A 227 -29.26 23.01 -4.62
CA ALA A 227 -30.59 22.78 -4.04
C ALA A 227 -30.84 21.28 -3.83
N ARG A 228 -30.45 20.45 -4.79
CA ARG A 228 -30.58 18.99 -4.70
C ARG A 228 -29.69 18.39 -3.63
N ILE A 229 -28.45 18.89 -3.44
CA ILE A 229 -27.58 18.48 -2.33
C ILE A 229 -28.25 18.78 -0.99
N ARG A 230 -28.75 20.01 -0.80
CA ARG A 230 -29.43 20.40 0.45
C ARG A 230 -30.69 19.56 0.71
N GLU A 231 -31.47 19.30 -0.33
CA GLU A 231 -32.64 18.44 -0.26
C GLU A 231 -32.25 17.03 0.19
N LEU A 232 -31.28 16.40 -0.48
CA LEU A 232 -30.82 15.04 -0.15
C LEU A 232 -30.26 14.95 1.27
N LEU A 233 -29.42 15.90 1.68
CA LEU A 233 -28.87 15.93 3.05
C LEU A 233 -29.97 16.07 4.11
N ALA A 234 -31.08 16.74 3.79
CA ALA A 234 -32.22 16.87 4.69
C ALA A 234 -33.14 15.63 4.68
N SER A 235 -33.49 15.12 3.49
CA SER A 235 -34.42 14.00 3.34
C SER A 235 -33.79 12.66 3.73
N GLU A 236 -32.47 12.53 3.59
CA GLU A 236 -31.70 11.30 3.83
C GLU A 236 -30.76 11.45 5.04
N ALA A 237 -31.09 12.37 5.96
CA ALA A 237 -30.26 12.73 7.11
C ALA A 237 -29.85 11.50 7.97
N ASP A 238 -30.75 10.54 8.15
CA ASP A 238 -30.47 9.31 8.91
C ASP A 238 -29.45 8.41 8.21
N ALA A 239 -29.57 8.24 6.89
CA ALA A 239 -28.63 7.45 6.10
C ALA A 239 -27.24 8.11 6.06
N VAL A 240 -27.20 9.44 5.92
CA VAL A 240 -25.95 10.23 5.97
C VAL A 240 -25.31 10.14 7.36
N GLU A 241 -26.09 10.23 8.44
CA GLU A 241 -25.58 10.07 9.80
C GLU A 241 -25.08 8.64 10.06
N ALA A 242 -25.78 7.62 9.58
CA ALA A 242 -25.36 6.22 9.69
C ALA A 242 -24.04 5.96 8.95
N TYR A 243 -23.90 6.51 7.73
CA TYR A 243 -22.63 6.46 6.98
C TYR A 243 -21.49 7.11 7.77
N ALA A 244 -21.74 8.32 8.27
CA ALA A 244 -20.79 9.06 9.09
C ALA A 244 -20.36 8.28 10.33
N PHE A 245 -21.30 7.62 11.00
CA PHE A 245 -21.02 6.84 12.21
C PHE A 245 -20.09 5.66 11.94
N ARG A 246 -20.30 4.94 10.83
CA ARG A 246 -19.44 3.82 10.42
C ARG A 246 -18.03 4.31 10.08
N GLN A 247 -17.91 5.45 9.41
CA GLN A 247 -16.62 6.09 9.15
C GLN A 247 -15.94 6.54 10.44
N PHE A 248 -16.69 7.10 11.39
CA PHE A 248 -16.16 7.48 12.70
C PHE A 248 -15.56 6.29 13.46
N LEU A 249 -16.26 5.15 13.52
CA LEU A 249 -15.75 3.95 14.21
C LEU A 249 -14.42 3.46 13.63
N VAL A 250 -14.29 3.41 12.31
CA VAL A 250 -13.06 2.93 11.66
C VAL A 250 -11.89 3.92 11.82
N HIS A 251 -12.16 5.23 11.86
CA HIS A 251 -11.13 6.25 12.08
C HIS A 251 -10.65 6.26 13.54
N GLU A 252 -11.55 6.08 14.51
CA GLU A 252 -11.20 5.94 15.92
C GLU A 252 -10.30 4.72 16.17
N GLN A 253 -10.65 3.57 15.60
CA GLN A 253 -9.81 2.37 15.72
C GLN A 253 -8.45 2.53 15.02
N HIS A 254 -8.39 3.27 13.90
CA HIS A 254 -7.12 3.64 13.29
C HIS A 254 -6.28 4.55 14.21
N GLY A 255 -6.90 5.51 14.89
CA GLY A 255 -6.25 6.34 15.91
C GLY A 255 -5.58 5.50 16.99
N LEU A 256 -6.30 4.51 17.54
CA LEU A 256 -5.76 3.59 18.56
C LEU A 256 -4.60 2.73 18.02
N LEU A 257 -4.66 2.29 16.77
CA LEU A 257 -3.54 1.58 16.12
C LEU A 257 -2.30 2.48 16.05
N ARG A 258 -2.46 3.75 15.67
CA ARG A 258 -1.35 4.70 15.59
C ARG A 258 -0.71 4.96 16.95
N GLU A 259 -1.52 5.19 17.98
CA GLU A 259 -1.03 5.38 19.34
C GLU A 259 -0.22 4.16 19.82
N ARG A 260 -0.73 2.95 19.56
CA ARG A 260 -0.04 1.70 19.88
C ARG A 260 1.27 1.54 19.12
N ALA A 261 1.26 1.77 17.81
CA ALA A 261 2.45 1.67 16.96
C ALA A 261 3.52 2.68 17.40
N ALA A 262 3.14 3.93 17.68
CA ALA A 262 4.02 4.96 18.20
C ALA A 262 4.64 4.57 19.56
N ALA A 263 3.83 4.06 20.50
CA ALA A 263 4.32 3.56 21.78
C ALA A 263 5.31 2.39 21.65
N TRP A 264 5.26 1.67 20.53
CA TRP A 264 6.16 0.57 20.21
C TRP A 264 7.38 0.98 19.37
N GLY A 265 7.46 2.24 18.95
CA GLY A 265 8.49 2.73 18.04
C GLY A 265 8.33 2.25 16.61
N LEU A 266 7.13 1.81 16.22
CA LEU A 266 6.79 1.41 14.86
C LEU A 266 6.16 2.60 14.13
N LYS A 267 6.79 3.05 13.05
CA LYS A 267 6.15 3.99 12.12
C LYS A 267 5.08 3.29 11.30
N LEU A 268 3.94 3.93 11.09
CA LEU A 268 2.92 3.45 10.16
C LEU A 268 3.03 4.20 8.84
N TYR A 269 3.28 3.45 7.76
CA TYR A 269 3.32 4.00 6.41
C TYR A 269 2.01 3.69 5.69
N GLY A 270 1.36 4.75 5.19
CA GLY A 270 0.19 4.64 4.32
C GLY A 270 0.61 4.41 2.86
N ASP A 271 -0.37 4.11 2.02
CA ASP A 271 -0.17 3.89 0.59
C ASP A 271 -1.06 4.85 -0.21
N LEU A 272 -0.44 5.83 -0.85
CA LEU A 272 -1.10 6.82 -1.69
C LEU A 272 -1.32 6.18 -3.06
N GLN A 273 -2.45 5.48 -3.25
CA GLN A 273 -2.76 4.88 -4.55
C GLN A 273 -2.84 5.95 -5.66
N ILE A 274 -2.40 5.62 -6.87
CA ILE A 274 -2.54 6.54 -8.00
C ILE A 274 -3.98 6.55 -8.57
N GLY A 275 -4.72 5.46 -8.34
CA GLY A 275 -6.09 5.26 -8.82
C GLY A 275 -7.14 6.07 -8.07
N PHE A 276 -8.36 6.05 -8.63
CA PHE A 276 -9.54 6.70 -8.08
C PHE A 276 -10.71 5.72 -8.09
N SER A 277 -11.46 5.63 -7.00
CA SER A 277 -12.68 4.83 -6.96
C SER A 277 -13.79 5.44 -7.85
N PRO A 278 -14.83 4.68 -8.23
CA PRO A 278 -16.01 5.24 -8.88
C PRO A 278 -16.65 6.37 -8.07
N ARG A 279 -16.67 6.25 -6.74
CA ARG A 279 -17.18 7.28 -5.83
C ARG A 279 -16.37 8.56 -5.89
N ASP A 280 -15.04 8.44 -5.82
CA ASP A 280 -14.17 9.62 -5.92
C ASP A 280 -14.26 10.26 -7.29
N THR A 281 -14.40 9.44 -8.34
CA THR A 281 -14.55 9.91 -9.71
C THR A 281 -15.84 10.71 -9.88
N TRP A 282 -16.95 10.25 -9.29
CA TRP A 282 -18.24 10.96 -9.31
C TRP A 282 -18.20 12.28 -8.55
N ALA A 283 -17.70 12.28 -7.32
CA ALA A 283 -17.67 13.48 -6.48
C ALA A 283 -16.71 14.55 -7.01
N ARG A 284 -15.76 14.18 -7.89
CA ARG A 284 -14.65 15.04 -8.32
C ARG A 284 -14.49 15.09 -9.83
N GLN A 285 -15.55 14.80 -10.59
CA GLN A 285 -15.55 14.81 -12.06
C GLN A 285 -14.90 16.08 -12.64
N GLY A 286 -15.12 17.23 -12.01
CA GLY A 286 -14.55 18.51 -12.41
C GLY A 286 -13.02 18.59 -12.30
N LEU A 287 -12.32 17.63 -11.69
CA LEU A 287 -10.86 17.65 -11.58
C LEU A 287 -10.18 16.86 -12.70
N PHE A 288 -10.92 16.14 -13.53
CA PHE A 288 -10.35 15.16 -14.46
C PHE A 288 -10.37 15.59 -15.93
N LEU A 289 -9.32 15.21 -16.64
CA LEU A 289 -9.21 15.30 -18.09
C LEU A 289 -10.13 14.27 -18.74
N ARG A 290 -11.04 14.72 -19.61
CA ARG A 290 -12.14 13.87 -20.12
C ARG A 290 -11.70 12.85 -21.17
N ASP A 291 -10.82 13.24 -22.08
CA ASP A 291 -10.52 12.45 -23.29
C ASP A 291 -9.46 11.36 -23.06
N TYR A 292 -8.88 11.31 -21.86
CA TYR A 292 -7.74 10.47 -21.54
C TYR A 292 -7.94 9.71 -20.23
N LEU A 293 -7.50 8.46 -20.23
CA LEU A 293 -7.37 7.62 -19.04
C LEU A 293 -5.90 7.28 -18.83
N MET A 294 -5.55 6.96 -17.59
CA MET A 294 -4.22 6.54 -17.19
C MET A 294 -4.06 5.03 -17.26
N GLY A 295 -2.88 4.59 -17.65
CA GLY A 295 -2.46 3.19 -17.57
C GLY A 295 -0.95 3.07 -17.44
N ALA A 296 -0.43 1.85 -17.56
CA ALA A 296 1.00 1.61 -17.69
C ALA A 296 1.37 1.28 -19.13
N PRO A 297 2.49 1.82 -19.65
CA PRO A 297 2.98 1.44 -20.96
C PRO A 297 3.50 0.00 -20.98
N PRO A 298 3.76 -0.55 -22.18
CA PRO A 298 4.66 -1.69 -22.35
C PRO A 298 5.97 -1.50 -21.57
N SER A 299 6.41 -2.56 -20.89
CA SER A 299 7.64 -2.56 -20.10
C SER A 299 8.33 -3.92 -20.13
N ARG A 300 9.59 -3.99 -19.69
CA ARG A 300 10.32 -5.26 -19.55
C ARG A 300 9.58 -6.29 -18.71
N THR A 301 8.89 -5.84 -17.66
CA THR A 301 8.21 -6.74 -16.70
C THR A 301 6.74 -6.98 -17.01
N ASN A 302 6.15 -6.17 -17.89
CA ASN A 302 4.83 -6.41 -18.47
C ASN A 302 4.83 -5.87 -19.91
N PRO A 303 5.12 -6.72 -20.91
CA PRO A 303 5.25 -6.32 -22.31
C PRO A 303 3.98 -5.75 -22.94
N GLU A 304 2.80 -6.12 -22.43
CA GLU A 304 1.51 -5.73 -23.03
C GLU A 304 1.03 -4.34 -22.57
N GLY A 305 1.60 -3.80 -21.47
CA GLY A 305 1.04 -2.63 -20.80
C GLY A 305 -0.22 -2.97 -19.99
N GLN A 306 -0.82 -1.95 -19.36
CA GLN A 306 -2.00 -2.15 -18.49
C GLN A 306 -2.98 -0.97 -18.59
N PRO A 307 -4.20 -1.19 -19.11
CA PRO A 307 -5.23 -0.16 -19.11
C PRO A 307 -5.95 -0.15 -17.75
N TRP A 308 -5.48 0.69 -16.83
CA TRP A 308 -6.09 0.78 -15.48
C TRP A 308 -7.44 1.50 -15.47
N ASN A 309 -7.73 2.30 -16.50
CA ASN A 309 -8.96 3.09 -16.64
C ASN A 309 -9.15 4.15 -15.54
N TYR A 310 -8.06 4.59 -14.90
CA TYR A 310 -8.13 5.68 -13.92
C TYR A 310 -8.22 7.04 -14.63
N PRO A 311 -9.03 7.97 -14.11
CA PRO A 311 -9.07 9.33 -14.63
C PRO A 311 -7.73 10.04 -14.36
N VAL A 312 -7.39 10.99 -15.22
CA VAL A 312 -6.17 11.80 -15.11
C VAL A 312 -6.55 13.18 -14.61
N LEU A 313 -5.81 13.75 -13.66
CA LEU A 313 -6.04 15.13 -13.21
C LEU A 313 -5.80 16.13 -14.35
N ASP A 314 -6.71 17.07 -14.54
CA ASP A 314 -6.66 18.07 -15.62
C ASP A 314 -5.53 19.10 -15.38
N PRO A 315 -4.50 19.15 -16.25
CA PRO A 315 -3.41 20.11 -16.12
C PRO A 315 -3.85 21.57 -16.13
N GLU A 316 -4.97 21.91 -16.79
CA GLU A 316 -5.50 23.28 -16.84
C GLU A 316 -6.05 23.74 -15.48
N ARG A 317 -6.24 22.79 -14.54
CA ARG A 317 -6.78 23.04 -13.20
C ARG A 317 -5.73 22.93 -12.08
N PHE A 318 -4.46 22.79 -12.43
CA PHE A 318 -3.37 22.71 -11.45
C PHE A 318 -3.16 24.05 -10.73
N ILE A 319 -3.12 25.14 -11.49
CA ILE A 319 -2.87 26.51 -11.01
C ILE A 319 -4.10 27.37 -11.29
N ALA A 320 -4.35 28.39 -10.47
CA ALA A 320 -5.42 29.36 -10.72
C ALA A 320 -5.24 30.04 -12.09
N PRO A 321 -6.33 30.38 -12.82
CA PRO A 321 -6.23 30.97 -14.17
C PRO A 321 -5.44 32.28 -14.24
N ASP A 322 -5.41 33.04 -13.14
CA ASP A 322 -4.65 34.30 -13.00
C ASP A 322 -3.20 34.09 -12.50
N GLY A 323 -2.80 32.83 -12.27
CA GLY A 323 -1.49 32.47 -11.75
C GLY A 323 -1.28 32.78 -10.26
N SER A 324 -2.33 33.17 -9.52
CA SER A 324 -2.23 33.66 -8.14
C SER A 324 -1.89 32.59 -7.09
N GLY A 325 -2.02 31.30 -7.43
CA GLY A 325 -1.80 30.21 -6.47
C GLY A 325 -2.34 28.86 -6.94
N PRO A 326 -2.51 27.90 -6.00
CA PRO A 326 -3.00 26.56 -6.33
C PRO A 326 -4.41 26.61 -6.91
N GLY A 327 -4.61 25.90 -8.02
CA GLY A 327 -5.93 25.66 -8.59
C GLY A 327 -6.67 24.54 -7.84
N PRO A 328 -7.87 24.14 -8.32
CA PRO A 328 -8.66 23.10 -7.69
C PRO A 328 -7.94 21.75 -7.55
N VAL A 329 -7.08 21.38 -8.51
CA VAL A 329 -6.34 20.11 -8.46
C VAL A 329 -5.27 20.13 -7.36
N LEU A 330 -4.46 21.19 -7.26
CA LEU A 330 -3.44 21.27 -6.21
C LEU A 330 -4.07 21.40 -4.82
N SER A 331 -5.15 22.17 -4.69
CA SER A 331 -5.91 22.27 -3.44
C SER A 331 -6.46 20.90 -3.00
N TYR A 332 -6.96 20.12 -3.97
CA TYR A 332 -7.40 18.74 -3.73
C TYR A 332 -6.25 17.83 -3.30
N MET A 333 -5.10 17.89 -3.98
CA MET A 333 -3.93 17.10 -3.63
C MET A 333 -3.45 17.41 -2.22
N ASP A 334 -3.44 18.68 -1.83
CA ASP A 334 -3.08 19.11 -0.48
C ASP A 334 -4.06 18.58 0.57
N ALA A 335 -5.36 18.66 0.33
CA ALA A 335 -6.36 18.10 1.23
C ALA A 335 -6.19 16.58 1.40
N ARG A 336 -5.97 15.86 0.29
CA ARG A 336 -5.75 14.40 0.30
C ARG A 336 -4.48 14.05 1.08
N LEU A 337 -3.36 14.69 0.75
CA LEU A 337 -2.07 14.43 1.39
C LEU A 337 -2.08 14.83 2.87
N GLY A 338 -2.71 15.96 3.21
CA GLY A 338 -2.86 16.41 4.58
C GLY A 338 -3.64 15.41 5.43
N LYS A 339 -4.77 14.90 4.92
CA LYS A 339 -5.51 13.82 5.60
C LYS A 339 -4.65 12.57 5.79
N MET A 340 -3.95 12.13 4.75
CA MET A 340 -3.12 10.93 4.90
C MET A 340 -1.98 11.16 5.90
N LEU A 341 -1.29 12.29 5.86
CA LEU A 341 -0.17 12.58 6.75
C LEU A 341 -0.58 12.90 8.19
N SER A 342 -1.85 13.30 8.40
CA SER A 342 -2.43 13.36 9.74
C SER A 342 -2.71 11.97 10.31
N GLU A 343 -2.79 10.93 9.48
CA GLU A 343 -3.15 9.54 9.82
C GLU A 343 -1.99 8.53 9.70
N TYR A 344 -0.86 8.90 9.09
CA TYR A 344 0.32 8.05 8.89
C TYR A 344 1.62 8.81 9.16
N ASP A 345 2.68 8.08 9.51
CA ASP A 345 4.02 8.61 9.76
C ASP A 345 4.88 8.73 8.50
N GLY A 346 4.43 8.14 7.40
CA GLY A 346 5.04 8.23 6.08
C GLY A 346 4.11 7.69 4.99
N LEU A 347 4.51 7.85 3.73
CA LEU A 347 3.70 7.48 2.57
C LEU A 347 4.51 6.73 1.52
N ARG A 348 4.00 5.57 1.09
CA ARG A 348 4.29 5.02 -0.24
C ARG A 348 3.51 5.81 -1.28
N ILE A 349 4.23 6.27 -2.29
CA ILE A 349 3.68 6.88 -3.50
C ILE A 349 3.63 5.77 -4.53
N ASP A 350 2.43 5.24 -4.73
CA ASP A 350 2.14 4.29 -5.80
C ASP A 350 2.31 4.99 -7.14
N HIS A 351 3.03 4.36 -8.07
CA HIS A 351 3.22 4.86 -9.43
C HIS A 351 3.49 6.39 -9.53
N PRO A 352 4.59 6.91 -8.97
CA PRO A 352 4.86 8.35 -8.94
C PRO A 352 4.99 8.99 -10.34
N HIS A 353 5.16 8.17 -11.39
CA HIS A 353 5.01 8.60 -12.79
C HIS A 353 3.69 9.33 -13.05
N GLY A 354 2.60 8.89 -12.40
CA GLY A 354 1.28 9.50 -12.56
C GLY A 354 1.20 10.95 -12.05
N LEU A 355 2.09 11.33 -11.11
CA LEU A 355 2.19 12.69 -10.57
C LEU A 355 3.19 13.57 -11.32
N VAL A 356 4.05 12.97 -12.16
CA VAL A 356 5.10 13.69 -12.89
C VAL A 356 4.80 13.77 -14.37
N CYS A 357 4.64 12.62 -15.04
CA CYS A 357 4.29 12.54 -16.46
C CYS A 357 3.55 11.22 -16.73
N PRO A 358 2.23 11.18 -16.51
CA PRO A 358 1.45 9.95 -16.64
C PRO A 358 1.50 9.40 -18.07
N TRP A 359 1.46 8.08 -18.18
CA TRP A 359 1.14 7.41 -19.44
C TRP A 359 -0.36 7.37 -19.64
N VAL A 360 -0.82 8.00 -20.72
CA VAL A 360 -2.24 8.20 -20.99
C VAL A 360 -2.65 7.58 -22.33
N TYR A 361 -3.89 7.13 -22.41
CA TYR A 361 -4.51 6.62 -23.63
C TYR A 361 -5.93 7.14 -23.78
N ARG A 362 -6.48 7.07 -24.99
CA ARG A 362 -7.81 7.63 -25.29
C ARG A 362 -8.91 6.89 -24.54
N ALA A 363 -9.76 7.66 -23.87
CA ALA A 363 -10.97 7.18 -23.25
C ALA A 363 -11.97 6.69 -24.31
N GLY A 364 -12.93 5.84 -23.91
CA GLY A 364 -14.04 5.40 -24.77
C GLY A 364 -13.65 4.50 -25.94
N THR A 365 -12.44 3.92 -25.93
CA THR A 365 -11.99 2.96 -26.94
C THR A 365 -12.57 1.57 -26.66
N LEU A 366 -12.95 0.83 -27.72
CA LEU A 366 -13.49 -0.53 -27.59
C LEU A 366 -12.45 -1.54 -27.10
N ASP A 367 -11.17 -1.29 -27.38
CA ASP A 367 -10.04 -2.13 -26.96
C ASP A 367 -9.06 -1.29 -26.11
N PRO A 368 -9.27 -1.26 -24.78
CA PRO A 368 -8.42 -0.51 -23.87
C PRO A 368 -6.96 -0.98 -23.89
N LEU A 369 -6.72 -2.27 -24.15
CA LEU A 369 -5.36 -2.82 -24.18
C LEU A 369 -4.59 -2.25 -25.38
N ARG A 370 -5.19 -2.29 -26.56
CA ARG A 370 -4.59 -1.67 -27.75
C ARG A 370 -4.44 -0.16 -27.59
N ALA A 371 -5.40 0.50 -26.94
CA ALA A 371 -5.31 1.94 -26.68
C ALA A 371 -4.13 2.28 -25.76
N VAL A 372 -3.91 1.53 -24.67
CA VAL A 372 -2.77 1.77 -23.77
C VAL A 372 -1.43 1.47 -24.43
N GLN A 373 -1.35 0.46 -25.30
CA GLN A 373 -0.14 0.17 -26.08
C GLN A 373 0.24 1.31 -27.04
N GLY A 374 -0.77 1.96 -27.62
CA GLY A 374 -0.61 3.14 -28.47
C GLY A 374 -0.52 4.47 -27.71
N GLY A 375 -0.53 4.45 -26.38
CA GLY A 375 -0.59 5.65 -25.55
C GLY A 375 0.62 6.59 -25.66
N ALA A 376 0.62 7.60 -24.80
CA ALA A 376 1.61 8.66 -24.82
C ALA A 376 1.87 9.23 -23.43
N ARG A 377 3.01 9.92 -23.26
CA ARG A 377 3.34 10.66 -22.04
C ARG A 377 2.63 12.02 -22.06
N LEU A 378 1.76 12.29 -21.09
CA LEU A 378 0.88 13.48 -21.07
C LEU A 378 1.64 14.80 -21.33
N PHE A 379 2.78 15.01 -20.66
CA PHE A 379 3.56 16.25 -20.77
C PHE A 379 4.77 16.14 -21.71
N SER A 380 5.00 14.98 -22.34
CA SER A 380 6.17 14.72 -23.19
C SER A 380 5.79 14.34 -24.63
N SER A 381 4.67 14.90 -25.12
CA SER A 381 4.08 14.58 -26.44
C SER A 381 3.67 15.85 -27.21
N PRO A 382 4.64 16.67 -27.69
CA PRO A 382 4.38 17.97 -28.30
C PRO A 382 3.74 17.92 -29.69
N ASP A 383 3.86 16.80 -30.42
CA ASP A 383 3.52 16.74 -31.84
C ASP A 383 3.15 15.31 -32.32
N LEU A 384 2.42 14.56 -31.50
CA LEU A 384 1.95 13.22 -31.86
C LEU A 384 0.65 13.28 -32.69
N PRO A 385 0.63 12.81 -33.95
CA PRO A 385 -0.56 12.88 -34.82
C PRO A 385 -1.77 12.07 -34.30
N ASP A 386 -1.51 11.01 -33.53
CA ASP A 386 -2.50 10.15 -32.89
C ASP A 386 -3.00 10.71 -31.54
N HIS A 387 -2.32 11.74 -31.02
CA HIS A 387 -2.61 12.41 -29.75
C HIS A 387 -2.43 13.96 -29.82
N PRO A 388 -3.03 14.66 -30.81
CA PRO A 388 -2.77 16.09 -31.04
C PRO A 388 -3.17 16.98 -29.86
N GLU A 389 -4.14 16.55 -29.04
CA GLU A 389 -4.63 17.31 -27.89
C GLU A 389 -3.61 17.37 -26.75
N LEU A 390 -2.59 16.51 -26.73
CA LEU A 390 -1.51 16.53 -25.73
C LEU A 390 -0.49 17.64 -26.00
N ALA A 391 -0.41 18.15 -27.23
CA ALA A 391 0.55 19.17 -27.62
C ALA A 391 0.47 20.43 -26.74
N ARG A 392 -0.75 20.85 -26.35
CA ARG A 392 -0.97 22.02 -25.48
C ARG A 392 -0.45 21.82 -24.05
N TYR A 393 -0.28 20.58 -23.60
CA TYR A 393 0.24 20.24 -22.27
C TYR A 393 1.74 19.95 -22.29
N ALA A 394 2.35 19.80 -23.46
CA ALA A 394 3.75 19.43 -23.56
C ALA A 394 4.68 20.46 -22.89
N ILE A 395 5.59 19.96 -22.06
CA ILE A 395 6.61 20.76 -21.37
C ILE A 395 7.90 20.82 -22.21
N VAL A 396 8.17 19.77 -22.98
CA VAL A 396 9.37 19.62 -23.83
C VAL A 396 9.10 19.98 -25.28
N ALA A 397 10.11 20.53 -25.94
CA ALA A 397 10.10 20.79 -27.38
C ALA A 397 10.44 19.51 -28.18
N PRO A 398 10.04 19.40 -29.47
CA PRO A 398 10.32 18.23 -30.30
C PRO A 398 11.80 17.83 -30.37
N GLU A 399 12.72 18.80 -30.31
CA GLU A 399 14.17 18.59 -30.40
C GLU A 399 14.74 17.91 -29.14
N GLN A 400 14.02 18.00 -28.01
CA GLN A 400 14.39 17.36 -26.74
C GLN A 400 14.00 15.87 -26.71
N LEU A 401 13.28 15.37 -27.72
CA LEU A 401 12.86 13.98 -27.79
C LEU A 401 13.85 13.09 -28.54
N ASP A 402 14.05 11.86 -28.08
CA ASP A 402 14.72 10.80 -28.83
C ASP A 402 13.68 9.93 -29.53
N ARG A 403 13.52 10.14 -30.84
CA ARG A 403 12.56 9.37 -31.65
C ARG A 403 13.09 8.02 -32.11
N THR A 404 14.35 7.69 -31.79
CA THR A 404 14.93 6.39 -32.14
C THR A 404 14.49 5.29 -31.16
N VAL A 405 13.97 5.68 -29.99
CA VAL A 405 13.44 4.78 -28.98
C VAL A 405 11.91 4.83 -28.93
N PRO A 406 11.23 3.77 -28.44
CA PRO A 406 9.80 3.82 -28.20
C PRO A 406 9.40 4.94 -27.23
N ARG A 407 8.18 5.49 -27.38
CA ARG A 407 7.66 6.61 -26.54
C ARG A 407 7.68 6.34 -25.04
N TYR A 408 7.56 5.07 -24.65
CA TYR A 408 7.58 4.63 -23.25
C TYR A 408 8.98 4.40 -22.69
N ALA A 409 10.04 4.48 -23.51
CA ALA A 409 11.41 4.29 -23.05
C ALA A 409 11.85 5.40 -22.08
N ASP A 410 12.81 5.08 -21.21
CA ASP A 410 13.32 6.03 -20.22
C ASP A 410 14.04 7.22 -20.87
N GLY A 411 14.68 6.97 -22.02
CA GLY A 411 15.40 7.96 -22.82
C GLY A 411 14.55 8.76 -23.81
N TRP A 412 13.21 8.62 -23.80
CA TRP A 412 12.33 9.37 -24.70
C TRP A 412 12.56 10.88 -24.62
N VAL A 413 12.80 11.41 -23.42
CA VAL A 413 13.26 12.79 -23.20
C VAL A 413 14.77 12.78 -22.93
N LYS A 414 15.52 13.53 -23.74
CA LYS A 414 16.99 13.57 -23.70
C LYS A 414 17.53 14.61 -22.73
N SER A 415 16.82 15.71 -22.55
CA SER A 415 17.30 16.86 -21.76
C SER A 415 16.15 17.70 -21.23
N LEU A 416 16.37 18.33 -20.08
CA LEU A 416 15.42 19.23 -19.42
C LEU A 416 16.15 20.44 -18.84
N THR A 417 15.54 21.62 -18.96
CA THR A 417 15.95 22.81 -18.21
C THR A 417 15.46 22.75 -16.76
N PRO A 418 16.07 23.49 -15.81
CA PRO A 418 15.58 23.55 -14.44
C PRO A 418 14.11 24.02 -14.33
N GLU A 419 13.67 24.90 -15.23
CA GLU A 419 12.27 25.35 -15.28
C GLU A 419 11.32 24.23 -15.72
N GLN A 420 11.71 23.46 -16.74
CA GLN A 420 10.91 22.29 -17.15
C GLN A 420 10.80 21.27 -16.01
N VAL A 421 11.89 21.00 -15.28
CA VAL A 421 11.85 20.11 -14.12
C VAL A 421 10.86 20.62 -13.06
N ARG A 422 10.81 21.93 -12.78
CA ARG A 422 9.80 22.52 -11.87
C ARG A 422 8.38 22.29 -12.35
N ARG A 423 8.11 22.46 -13.64
CA ARG A 423 6.78 22.23 -14.23
C ARG A 423 6.34 20.76 -14.12
N TYR A 424 7.26 19.82 -14.39
CA TYR A 424 7.01 18.39 -14.18
C TYR A 424 6.75 18.03 -12.71
N ALA A 425 7.33 18.78 -11.78
CA ALA A 425 7.24 18.48 -10.36
C ALA A 425 5.95 18.99 -9.69
N LEU A 426 5.11 19.80 -10.34
CA LEU A 426 4.00 20.52 -9.67
C LEU A 426 3.13 19.68 -8.73
N LEU A 427 2.61 18.53 -9.17
CA LEU A 427 1.83 17.65 -8.28
C LEU A 427 2.71 16.96 -7.24
N PHE A 428 3.91 16.53 -7.64
CA PHE A 428 4.87 15.86 -6.76
C PHE A 428 5.39 16.79 -5.64
N ASP A 429 5.48 18.10 -5.91
CA ASP A 429 5.85 19.13 -4.93
C ASP A 429 4.84 19.17 -3.79
N SER A 430 3.57 18.87 -4.05
CA SER A 430 2.55 18.75 -3.00
C SER A 430 2.89 17.61 -2.04
N VAL A 431 3.35 16.45 -2.56
CA VAL A 431 3.75 15.31 -1.73
C VAL A 431 4.88 15.70 -0.78
N VAL A 432 5.95 16.26 -1.33
CA VAL A 432 7.15 16.61 -0.56
C VAL A 432 6.86 17.75 0.41
N ARG A 433 6.12 18.78 -0.02
CA ARG A 433 5.75 19.92 0.83
C ARG A 433 4.85 19.48 1.98
N MET A 434 3.76 18.78 1.70
CA MET A 434 2.82 18.32 2.73
C MET A 434 3.51 17.39 3.73
N ALA A 435 4.39 16.49 3.26
CA ALA A 435 5.20 15.63 4.14
C ALA A 435 6.06 16.47 5.11
N ARG A 436 6.76 17.49 4.61
CA ARG A 436 7.57 18.40 5.44
C ARG A 436 6.72 19.21 6.43
N GLU A 437 5.59 19.75 5.98
CA GLU A 437 4.64 20.50 6.82
C GLU A 437 4.08 19.65 7.97
N HIS A 438 3.92 18.34 7.76
CA HIS A 438 3.51 17.37 8.78
C HIS A 438 4.70 16.76 9.56
N GLY A 439 5.89 17.36 9.46
CA GLY A 439 7.07 16.95 10.22
C GLY A 439 7.68 15.60 9.78
N ARG A 440 7.42 15.16 8.54
CA ARG A 440 7.98 13.91 8.01
C ARG A 440 9.33 14.16 7.34
N ALA A 441 10.23 13.21 7.51
CA ALA A 441 11.51 13.24 6.81
C ALA A 441 11.31 12.86 5.34
N ARG A 442 12.22 13.27 4.45
CA ARG A 442 12.15 12.85 3.04
C ARG A 442 12.17 11.33 2.89
N GLU A 443 12.87 10.65 3.79
CA GLU A 443 12.98 9.19 3.77
C GLU A 443 11.71 8.49 4.27
N ASP A 444 10.72 9.25 4.79
CA ASP A 444 9.39 8.73 5.06
C ASP A 444 8.47 8.78 3.83
N VAL A 445 8.99 9.20 2.68
CA VAL A 445 8.35 9.14 1.36
C VAL A 445 8.99 8.05 0.52
N LEU A 446 8.20 7.04 0.17
CA LEU A 446 8.62 5.83 -0.52
C LEU A 446 8.14 5.88 -1.97
N CYS A 447 9.04 6.08 -2.94
CA CYS A 447 8.65 6.14 -4.35
C CYS A 447 8.67 4.75 -4.99
N GLU A 448 7.49 4.24 -5.35
CA GLU A 448 7.38 2.96 -6.05
C GLU A 448 7.75 3.10 -7.53
N VAL A 449 9.04 3.29 -7.81
CA VAL A 449 9.57 3.24 -9.17
C VAL A 449 10.22 1.89 -9.41
N LEU A 450 9.52 1.01 -10.14
CA LEU A 450 9.95 -0.36 -10.44
C LEU A 450 11.07 -0.44 -11.47
N SER A 451 10.80 -0.77 -12.73
CA SER A 451 11.84 -0.97 -13.75
C SER A 451 12.14 0.31 -14.53
N THR A 452 11.09 1.04 -14.90
CA THR A 452 11.14 2.17 -15.84
C THR A 452 11.29 3.46 -15.03
N LEU A 453 12.39 4.20 -15.21
CA LEU A 453 12.63 5.51 -14.60
C LEU A 453 12.86 6.56 -15.69
N PRO A 454 11.79 7.14 -16.25
CA PRO A 454 11.89 8.15 -17.29
C PRO A 454 12.72 9.35 -16.84
N HIS A 455 13.42 9.98 -17.79
CA HIS A 455 14.33 11.09 -17.49
C HIS A 455 13.65 12.17 -16.64
N GLU A 456 12.41 12.53 -16.95
CA GLU A 456 11.64 13.55 -16.24
C GLU A 456 11.44 13.20 -14.76
N LEU A 457 10.96 11.98 -14.48
CA LEU A 457 10.78 11.47 -13.12
C LEU A 457 12.11 11.39 -12.38
N SER A 458 13.18 10.95 -13.05
CA SER A 458 14.52 10.88 -12.45
C SER A 458 14.99 12.26 -11.97
N ARG A 459 14.73 13.32 -12.74
CA ARG A 459 15.13 14.68 -12.40
C ARG A 459 14.29 15.26 -11.26
N VAL A 460 13.00 14.94 -11.21
CA VAL A 460 12.12 15.36 -10.10
C VAL A 460 12.54 14.69 -8.80
N MET A 461 12.72 13.36 -8.78
CA MET A 461 13.12 12.63 -7.57
C MET A 461 14.50 13.04 -7.06
N ALA A 462 15.46 13.23 -7.96
CA ALA A 462 16.82 13.64 -7.60
C ALA A 462 16.88 15.00 -6.90
N ARG A 463 15.94 15.91 -7.20
CA ARG A 463 15.86 17.24 -6.56
C ARG A 463 15.63 17.13 -5.04
N ASP A 464 14.88 16.13 -4.61
CA ASP A 464 14.53 15.91 -3.21
C ASP A 464 15.31 14.75 -2.56
N GLY A 465 16.24 14.14 -3.31
CA GLY A 465 17.09 13.04 -2.84
C GLY A 465 16.31 11.76 -2.51
N LEU A 466 15.26 11.48 -3.29
CA LEU A 466 14.40 10.31 -3.13
C LEU A 466 14.89 9.15 -4.00
N GLY A 467 15.00 7.96 -3.40
CA GLY A 467 15.33 6.73 -4.10
C GLY A 467 14.11 5.99 -4.63
N ARG A 468 14.36 4.85 -5.28
CA ARG A 468 13.34 4.00 -5.90
C ARG A 468 13.21 2.64 -5.19
N PHE A 469 12.22 1.86 -5.62
CA PHE A 469 12.08 0.47 -5.20
C PHE A 469 13.03 -0.44 -5.99
N ARG A 470 13.70 -1.35 -5.27
CA ARG A 470 14.64 -2.33 -5.80
C ARG A 470 14.14 -3.73 -5.44
N VAL A 471 13.34 -4.32 -6.32
CA VAL A 471 12.72 -5.64 -6.17
C VAL A 471 13.66 -6.72 -6.71
N THR A 472 14.53 -7.25 -5.86
CA THR A 472 15.71 -8.05 -6.28
C THR A 472 15.36 -9.36 -6.99
N GLN A 473 14.16 -9.92 -6.77
CA GLN A 473 13.73 -11.11 -7.51
C GLN A 473 13.41 -10.84 -9.00
N LYS A 474 13.30 -9.57 -9.41
CA LYS A 474 13.13 -9.15 -10.81
C LYS A 474 14.45 -8.88 -11.53
N ALA A 475 15.59 -9.14 -10.87
CA ALA A 475 16.93 -8.90 -11.42
C ALA A 475 17.25 -9.80 -12.61
N ASP A 476 17.80 -9.18 -13.65
CA ASP A 476 18.47 -9.90 -14.73
C ASP A 476 19.94 -10.10 -14.35
N LEU A 477 20.29 -11.34 -13.97
CA LEU A 477 21.64 -11.68 -13.54
C LEU A 477 22.66 -11.72 -14.68
N ASN A 478 22.22 -11.65 -15.95
CA ASN A 478 23.12 -11.57 -17.10
C ASN A 478 23.47 -10.13 -17.47
N ASN A 479 22.78 -9.14 -16.89
CA ASN A 479 23.03 -7.73 -17.11
C ASN A 479 23.59 -7.08 -15.82
N PRO A 480 24.91 -6.83 -15.74
CA PRO A 480 25.52 -6.19 -14.56
C PRO A 480 24.94 -4.80 -14.23
N ALA A 481 24.35 -4.12 -15.22
CA ALA A 481 23.73 -2.81 -15.05
C ALA A 481 22.23 -2.88 -14.67
N ASP A 482 21.65 -4.09 -14.50
CA ASP A 482 20.23 -4.20 -14.16
C ASP A 482 19.94 -3.55 -12.80
N VAL A 483 18.88 -2.75 -12.79
CA VAL A 483 18.43 -1.93 -11.66
C VAL A 483 18.14 -2.76 -10.41
N TYR A 484 17.73 -4.02 -10.54
CA TYR A 484 17.34 -4.83 -9.39
C TYR A 484 18.47 -5.66 -8.78
N ARG A 485 19.67 -5.64 -9.37
CA ARG A 485 20.86 -6.25 -8.76
C ARG A 485 21.28 -5.46 -7.52
N SER A 486 21.54 -6.15 -6.41
CA SER A 486 21.76 -5.53 -5.10
C SER A 486 23.00 -4.63 -5.05
N GLU A 487 24.02 -4.89 -5.88
CA GLU A 487 25.22 -4.06 -6.03
C GLU A 487 24.94 -2.67 -6.63
N ASN A 488 23.82 -2.52 -7.36
CA ASN A 488 23.42 -1.26 -8.02
C ASN A 488 22.47 -0.42 -7.14
N VAL A 489 22.20 -0.86 -5.92
CA VAL A 489 21.32 -0.19 -4.95
C VAL A 489 22.04 1.03 -4.36
N ALA A 490 21.34 2.17 -4.33
CA ALA A 490 21.81 3.40 -3.69
C ALA A 490 21.31 3.50 -2.22
N PRO A 491 21.96 4.30 -1.36
CA PRO A 491 21.54 4.46 0.04
C PRO A 491 20.09 4.93 0.27
N GLU A 492 19.58 5.76 -0.63
CA GLU A 492 18.23 6.31 -0.64
C GLU A 492 17.15 5.34 -1.18
N ASP A 493 17.57 4.23 -1.80
CA ASP A 493 16.65 3.24 -2.35
C ASP A 493 16.01 2.38 -1.25
N TRP A 494 14.82 1.87 -1.57
CA TRP A 494 14.13 0.85 -0.79
C TRP A 494 14.35 -0.50 -1.43
N VAL A 495 14.95 -1.43 -0.71
CA VAL A 495 15.29 -2.77 -1.25
C VAL A 495 14.39 -3.84 -0.63
N MET A 496 13.92 -4.76 -1.46
CA MET A 496 13.06 -5.88 -1.06
C MET A 496 13.26 -7.06 -2.01
N VAL A 497 12.99 -8.28 -1.54
CA VAL A 497 12.93 -9.43 -2.45
C VAL A 497 11.72 -9.31 -3.37
N GLY A 498 10.55 -9.09 -2.76
CA GLY A 498 9.25 -8.98 -3.40
C GLY A 498 8.34 -7.97 -2.70
N ASN A 499 7.20 -7.72 -3.33
CA ASN A 499 6.09 -6.90 -2.80
C ASN A 499 4.75 -7.60 -3.07
N HIS A 500 3.64 -6.92 -2.78
CA HIS A 500 2.28 -7.46 -2.91
C HIS A 500 1.93 -7.91 -4.35
N ASP A 501 2.58 -7.38 -5.38
CA ASP A 501 2.38 -7.67 -6.81
C ASP A 501 3.27 -8.77 -7.37
N THR A 502 3.98 -9.46 -6.49
CA THR A 502 4.94 -10.49 -6.89
C THR A 502 4.67 -11.81 -6.18
N LYS A 503 5.20 -12.89 -6.76
CA LYS A 503 5.27 -14.17 -6.06
C LYS A 503 6.10 -14.03 -4.79
N SER A 504 5.76 -14.80 -3.76
CA SER A 504 6.65 -14.95 -2.62
C SER A 504 7.97 -15.58 -3.05
N LEU A 505 9.04 -15.27 -2.31
CA LEU A 505 10.36 -15.86 -2.50
C LEU A 505 10.29 -17.39 -2.42
N TRP A 506 9.53 -17.92 -1.47
CA TRP A 506 9.39 -19.36 -1.24
C TRP A 506 8.82 -20.08 -2.47
N ARG A 507 7.85 -19.46 -3.15
CA ARG A 507 7.34 -19.95 -4.43
C ARG A 507 8.40 -19.90 -5.52
N LEU A 508 9.15 -18.80 -5.62
CA LEU A 508 10.20 -18.66 -6.63
C LEU A 508 11.33 -19.66 -6.45
N VAL A 509 11.77 -19.89 -5.22
CA VAL A 509 12.81 -20.86 -4.91
C VAL A 509 12.35 -22.27 -5.32
N ALA A 510 11.12 -22.65 -5.02
CA ALA A 510 10.55 -23.92 -5.48
C ALA A 510 10.48 -24.00 -7.02
N GLU A 511 10.07 -22.92 -7.69
CA GLU A 511 10.05 -22.85 -9.16
C GLU A 511 11.46 -22.96 -9.76
N TRP A 512 12.46 -22.30 -9.18
CA TRP A 512 13.86 -22.40 -9.62
C TRP A 512 14.42 -23.80 -9.39
N GLN A 513 14.08 -24.45 -8.29
CA GLN A 513 14.45 -25.84 -8.03
C GLN A 513 13.90 -26.76 -9.12
N TRP A 514 12.60 -26.64 -9.40
CA TRP A 514 11.91 -27.44 -10.42
C TRP A 514 12.47 -27.19 -11.83
N ARG A 515 12.89 -25.95 -12.13
CA ARG A 515 13.51 -25.58 -13.43
C ARG A 515 15.02 -25.78 -13.50
N HIS A 516 15.66 -26.33 -12.46
CA HIS A 516 17.12 -26.45 -12.35
C HIS A 516 17.88 -25.10 -12.50
N ALA A 517 17.27 -24.01 -12.04
CA ALA A 517 17.79 -22.65 -12.13
C ALA A 517 18.39 -22.11 -10.82
N LEU A 518 18.44 -22.92 -9.75
CA LEU A 518 19.02 -22.52 -8.46
C LEU A 518 20.51 -22.15 -8.57
N ARG A 519 21.27 -22.85 -9.41
CA ARG A 519 22.72 -22.66 -9.53
C ARG A 519 23.09 -21.23 -9.94
N ALA A 520 22.39 -20.66 -10.93
CA ALA A 520 22.64 -19.28 -11.36
C ALA A 520 22.37 -18.26 -10.23
N GLN A 521 21.34 -18.50 -9.41
CA GLN A 521 21.04 -17.66 -8.25
C GLN A 521 22.11 -17.81 -7.16
N ALA A 522 22.57 -19.03 -6.93
CA ALA A 522 23.61 -19.37 -5.96
C ALA A 522 24.97 -18.76 -6.32
N ASP A 523 25.37 -18.84 -7.60
CA ASP A 523 26.64 -18.25 -8.07
C ASP A 523 26.65 -16.73 -7.86
N TYR A 524 25.58 -16.05 -8.27
CA TYR A 524 25.41 -14.61 -8.02
C TYR A 524 25.48 -14.29 -6.51
N LEU A 525 24.72 -15.01 -5.69
CA LEU A 525 24.71 -14.77 -4.24
C LEU A 525 26.06 -15.07 -3.57
N ALA A 526 26.82 -16.05 -4.07
CA ALA A 526 28.14 -16.34 -3.56
C ALA A 526 29.13 -15.21 -3.86
N GLU A 527 29.04 -14.56 -5.02
CA GLU A 527 29.82 -13.33 -5.31
C GLU A 527 29.45 -12.18 -4.38
N ARG A 528 28.17 -12.03 -4.05
CA ARG A 528 27.67 -10.95 -3.19
C ARG A 528 27.99 -11.17 -1.71
N LEU A 529 27.83 -12.39 -1.22
CA LEU A 529 27.89 -12.71 0.22
C LEU A 529 29.22 -13.36 0.66
N HIS A 530 30.04 -13.79 -0.29
CA HIS A 530 31.38 -14.34 -0.04
C HIS A 530 32.40 -13.66 -0.98
N PRO A 531 32.84 -12.43 -0.64
CA PRO A 531 33.68 -11.62 -1.52
C PRO A 531 35.08 -12.20 -1.73
N GLU A 532 35.56 -13.10 -0.87
CA GLU A 532 36.82 -13.83 -1.07
C GLU A 532 36.69 -14.88 -2.17
N GLY A 533 37.78 -15.13 -2.91
CA GLY A 533 37.79 -16.18 -3.94
C GLY A 533 37.89 -17.59 -3.36
N GLU A 534 38.60 -17.75 -2.25
CA GLU A 534 38.72 -19.02 -1.54
C GLU A 534 37.38 -19.39 -0.90
N GLY A 535 36.91 -20.62 -1.11
CA GLY A 535 35.65 -21.12 -0.55
C GLY A 535 34.37 -20.70 -1.29
N ARG A 536 34.42 -19.72 -2.20
CA ARG A 536 33.23 -19.20 -2.91
C ARG A 536 32.47 -20.26 -3.69
N GLU A 537 33.17 -21.09 -4.46
CA GLU A 537 32.52 -22.17 -5.23
C GLU A 537 31.88 -23.21 -4.31
N ALA A 538 32.49 -23.52 -3.17
CA ALA A 538 31.89 -24.43 -2.19
C ALA A 538 30.63 -23.84 -1.58
N PHE A 539 30.65 -22.54 -1.26
CA PHE A 539 29.47 -21.83 -0.78
C PHE A 539 28.36 -21.76 -1.85
N ALA A 540 28.70 -21.49 -3.11
CA ALA A 540 27.75 -21.52 -4.22
C ALA A 540 27.07 -22.90 -4.36
N ARG A 541 27.84 -24.00 -4.26
CA ARG A 541 27.28 -25.36 -4.26
C ARG A 541 26.34 -25.58 -3.08
N GLN A 542 26.73 -25.15 -1.87
CA GLN A 542 25.88 -25.27 -0.69
C GLN A 542 24.54 -24.54 -0.86
N LEU A 543 24.56 -23.32 -1.41
CA LEU A 543 23.33 -22.57 -1.73
C LEU A 543 22.49 -23.29 -2.78
N ALA A 544 23.09 -23.88 -3.81
CA ALA A 544 22.37 -24.59 -4.86
C ALA A 544 21.72 -25.91 -4.36
N GLU A 545 22.29 -26.54 -3.33
CA GLU A 545 21.84 -27.81 -2.75
C GLU A 545 20.82 -27.64 -1.59
N ASP A 546 20.82 -26.48 -0.92
CA ASP A 546 19.89 -26.15 0.17
C ASP A 546 18.99 -24.95 -0.22
N PRO A 547 17.77 -25.19 -0.74
CA PRO A 547 16.82 -24.14 -1.12
C PRO A 547 16.45 -23.20 0.04
N GLY A 548 16.41 -23.73 1.27
CA GLY A 548 16.13 -22.93 2.46
C GLY A 548 17.26 -21.93 2.72
N LEU A 549 18.51 -22.40 2.66
CA LEU A 549 19.68 -21.54 2.78
C LEU A 549 19.77 -20.52 1.64
N LEU A 550 19.44 -20.89 0.40
CA LEU A 550 19.36 -19.96 -0.73
C LEU A 550 18.33 -18.85 -0.49
N ALA A 551 17.17 -19.17 0.09
CA ALA A 551 16.18 -18.17 0.48
C ALA A 551 16.73 -17.21 1.55
N GLN A 552 17.41 -17.74 2.58
CA GLN A 552 18.08 -16.87 3.57
C GLN A 552 19.15 -15.98 2.93
N ALA A 553 19.94 -16.51 1.99
CA ALA A 553 20.93 -15.74 1.24
C ALA A 553 20.28 -14.63 0.39
N LYS A 554 19.12 -14.87 -0.22
CA LYS A 554 18.36 -13.82 -0.92
C LYS A 554 17.94 -12.67 -0.01
N PHE A 555 17.53 -12.96 1.23
CA PHE A 555 17.27 -11.91 2.21
C PHE A 555 18.57 -11.23 2.66
N ALA A 556 19.65 -11.98 2.89
CA ALA A 556 20.94 -11.43 3.34
C ALA A 556 21.52 -10.43 2.33
N ASP A 557 21.34 -10.69 1.04
CA ASP A 557 21.75 -9.82 -0.05
C ASP A 557 21.08 -8.43 0.01
N LEU A 558 19.86 -8.33 0.56
CA LEU A 558 19.21 -7.04 0.81
C LEU A 558 20.01 -6.20 1.82
N PHE A 559 20.40 -6.83 2.93
CA PHE A 559 21.12 -6.18 4.04
C PHE A 559 22.60 -5.95 3.73
N ALA A 560 23.18 -6.74 2.82
CA ALA A 560 24.54 -6.53 2.31
C ALA A 560 24.62 -5.45 1.22
N SER A 561 23.47 -4.96 0.73
CA SER A 561 23.40 -3.84 -0.20
C SER A 561 23.74 -2.51 0.50
N ARG A 562 23.74 -1.41 -0.27
CA ARG A 562 23.99 -0.07 0.29
C ARG A 562 22.73 0.61 0.83
N ALA A 563 21.54 0.00 0.68
CA ALA A 563 20.28 0.60 1.08
C ALA A 563 20.23 0.83 2.60
N ARG A 564 19.71 1.99 3.00
CA ARG A 564 19.36 2.26 4.41
C ARG A 564 17.97 1.77 4.78
N SER A 565 17.16 1.45 3.76
CA SER A 565 15.77 1.03 3.90
C SER A 565 15.55 -0.34 3.28
N VAL A 566 15.23 -1.31 4.12
CA VAL A 566 14.93 -2.69 3.72
C VAL A 566 13.47 -2.99 4.05
N MET A 567 12.75 -3.62 3.12
CA MET A 567 11.35 -4.01 3.29
C MET A 567 11.17 -5.49 2.97
N VAL A 568 10.26 -6.15 3.70
CA VAL A 568 9.81 -7.52 3.41
C VAL A 568 8.30 -7.61 3.46
N PHE A 569 7.73 -8.43 2.59
CA PHE A 569 6.29 -8.69 2.59
C PHE A 569 5.95 -9.81 3.59
N PHE A 570 4.78 -9.76 4.23
CA PHE A 570 4.45 -10.69 5.32
C PHE A 570 4.51 -12.18 4.91
N ALA A 571 4.16 -12.51 3.66
CA ALA A 571 4.22 -13.86 3.15
C ALA A 571 5.68 -14.38 3.11
N ASP A 572 6.62 -13.51 2.75
CA ASP A 572 8.05 -13.82 2.73
C ASP A 572 8.61 -13.99 4.15
N LEU A 573 8.19 -13.15 5.09
CA LEU A 573 8.52 -13.29 6.51
C LEU A 573 8.08 -14.67 7.05
N LEU A 574 6.83 -15.05 6.79
CA LEU A 574 6.19 -16.22 7.38
C LEU A 574 6.43 -17.54 6.63
N GLY A 575 7.20 -17.54 5.54
CA GLY A 575 7.43 -18.79 4.81
C GLY A 575 6.30 -19.24 3.89
N MET A 576 5.40 -18.32 3.50
CA MET A 576 4.18 -18.66 2.77
C MET A 576 4.47 -18.73 1.26
N PRO A 577 4.11 -19.83 0.56
CA PRO A 577 4.33 -19.99 -0.88
C PRO A 577 3.25 -19.30 -1.74
N ASP A 578 2.22 -18.75 -1.12
CA ASP A 578 1.09 -18.14 -1.82
C ASP A 578 1.44 -16.76 -2.41
N THR A 579 0.82 -16.45 -3.55
CA THR A 579 0.92 -15.13 -4.20
C THR A 579 -0.25 -14.27 -3.74
N TYR A 580 0.02 -13.05 -3.27
CA TYR A 580 -1.01 -12.15 -2.77
C TYR A 580 -1.81 -11.45 -3.87
N ASN A 581 -1.13 -10.92 -4.89
CA ASN A 581 -1.75 -10.37 -6.10
C ASN A 581 -0.96 -10.77 -7.36
N THR A 582 -1.70 -11.01 -8.45
CA THR A 582 -1.12 -11.17 -9.78
C THR A 582 -1.56 -10.00 -10.67
N PRO A 583 -0.67 -9.03 -10.95
CA PRO A 583 -0.99 -7.88 -11.78
C PRO A 583 -1.59 -8.24 -13.15
N GLY A 584 -2.54 -7.44 -13.62
CA GLY A 584 -3.20 -7.65 -14.91
C GLY A 584 -4.21 -8.82 -14.94
N SER A 585 -4.58 -9.37 -13.79
CA SER A 585 -5.59 -10.44 -13.69
C SER A 585 -6.78 -10.03 -12.81
N VAL A 586 -7.97 -10.50 -13.18
CA VAL A 586 -9.19 -10.41 -12.36
C VAL A 586 -9.50 -11.81 -11.85
N ASP A 587 -9.00 -12.11 -10.64
CA ASP A 587 -9.13 -13.41 -10.01
C ASP A 587 -9.52 -13.23 -8.54
N ALA A 588 -10.46 -14.05 -8.06
CA ALA A 588 -10.94 -14.00 -6.67
C ALA A 588 -9.83 -14.21 -5.62
N ARG A 589 -8.73 -14.87 -6.00
CA ARG A 589 -7.57 -15.11 -5.11
C ARG A 589 -6.74 -13.84 -4.86
N ASN A 590 -6.79 -12.85 -5.76
CA ASN A 590 -6.09 -11.59 -5.53
C ASN A 590 -6.66 -10.91 -4.27
N TRP A 591 -5.79 -10.29 -3.47
CA TRP A 591 -6.16 -9.52 -2.27
C TRP A 591 -6.78 -10.37 -1.14
N SER A 592 -6.65 -11.71 -1.23
CA SER A 592 -7.34 -12.63 -0.32
C SER A 592 -6.43 -13.46 0.59
N LEU A 593 -5.11 -13.42 0.38
CA LEU A 593 -4.17 -14.18 1.21
C LEU A 593 -4.12 -13.60 2.63
N ARG A 594 -4.24 -14.48 3.63
CA ARG A 594 -4.35 -14.11 5.05
C ARG A 594 -3.30 -14.82 5.89
N ILE A 595 -2.84 -14.15 6.93
CA ILE A 595 -2.08 -14.79 8.00
C ILE A 595 -3.06 -15.71 8.75
N PRO A 596 -2.75 -17.01 8.87
CA PRO A 596 -3.64 -17.97 9.54
C PRO A 596 -3.64 -17.72 11.06
N GLN A 597 -4.67 -18.18 11.77
CA GLN A 597 -4.81 -17.91 13.21
C GLN A 597 -3.68 -18.55 14.05
N ASP A 598 -3.16 -19.69 13.61
CA ASP A 598 -2.06 -20.46 14.19
C ASP A 598 -0.68 -20.07 13.61
N TRP A 599 -0.55 -18.88 13.02
CA TRP A 599 0.67 -18.41 12.35
C TRP A 599 1.94 -18.54 13.20
N ALA A 600 1.83 -18.37 14.52
CA ALA A 600 2.97 -18.46 15.42
C ALA A 600 3.57 -19.87 15.44
N GLU A 601 2.72 -20.89 15.50
CA GLU A 601 3.14 -22.29 15.44
C GLU A 601 3.69 -22.63 14.05
N GLN A 602 2.98 -22.23 12.98
CA GLN A 602 3.44 -22.47 11.61
C GLN A 602 4.79 -21.80 11.32
N TYR A 603 5.00 -20.58 11.79
CA TYR A 603 6.28 -19.88 11.65
C TYR A 603 7.42 -20.65 12.33
N GLN A 604 7.21 -21.14 13.55
CA GLN A 604 8.20 -21.97 14.26
C GLN A 604 8.48 -23.30 13.55
N GLN A 605 7.44 -24.00 13.09
CA GLN A 605 7.61 -25.23 12.32
C GLN A 605 8.40 -24.99 11.02
N ARG A 606 8.09 -23.90 10.30
CA ARG A 606 8.80 -23.52 9.07
C ARG A 606 10.24 -23.09 9.35
N LEU A 607 10.52 -22.39 10.45
CA LEU A 607 11.89 -22.08 10.87
C LEU A 607 12.74 -23.35 11.06
N ARG A 608 12.18 -24.38 11.70
CA ARG A 608 12.87 -25.68 11.86
C ARG A 608 13.19 -26.35 10.52
N ALA A 609 12.29 -26.22 9.56
CA ALA A 609 12.46 -26.72 8.20
C ALA A 609 13.35 -25.81 7.30
N GLY A 610 13.80 -24.64 7.78
CA GLY A 610 14.51 -23.66 6.94
C GLY A 610 13.62 -22.96 5.90
N ALA A 611 12.30 -22.98 6.11
CA ALA A 611 11.26 -22.52 5.18
C ALA A 611 10.53 -21.25 5.65
N ALA A 612 11.13 -20.46 6.55
CA ALA A 612 10.68 -19.13 6.95
C ALA A 612 11.89 -18.22 7.21
N LEU A 613 11.69 -16.90 7.26
CA LEU A 613 12.79 -15.95 7.47
C LEU A 613 13.42 -16.13 8.85
N ASN A 614 14.69 -16.54 8.90
CA ASN A 614 15.50 -16.58 10.12
C ASN A 614 16.38 -15.33 10.17
N LEU A 615 15.85 -14.24 10.72
CA LEU A 615 16.51 -12.93 10.67
C LEU A 615 17.93 -12.94 11.27
N PRO A 616 18.22 -13.55 12.44
CA PRO A 616 19.60 -13.65 12.93
C PRO A 616 20.56 -14.32 11.94
N GLN A 617 20.13 -15.39 11.25
CA GLN A 617 20.94 -16.05 10.23
C GLN A 617 21.22 -15.13 9.04
N VAL A 618 20.18 -14.43 8.58
CA VAL A 618 20.23 -13.48 7.47
C VAL A 618 21.21 -12.33 7.77
N LEU A 619 21.11 -11.73 8.96
CA LEU A 619 22.01 -10.64 9.36
C LEU A 619 23.45 -11.12 9.52
N ALA A 620 23.67 -12.33 10.01
CA ALA A 620 25.00 -12.91 10.11
C ALA A 620 25.63 -13.17 8.74
N LEU A 621 24.86 -13.66 7.76
CA LEU A 621 25.29 -13.79 6.36
C LEU A 621 25.65 -12.43 5.75
N ALA A 622 24.81 -11.41 5.97
CA ALA A 622 25.04 -10.06 5.46
C ALA A 622 26.30 -9.42 6.06
N LEU A 623 26.53 -9.55 7.36
CA LEU A 623 27.75 -9.03 8.00
C LEU A 623 29.02 -9.70 7.47
N ARG A 624 28.96 -11.01 7.19
CA ARG A 624 30.08 -11.77 6.59
C ARG A 624 30.40 -11.33 5.16
N ALA A 625 29.44 -10.76 4.45
CA ALA A 625 29.62 -10.22 3.10
C ALA A 625 30.59 -9.03 3.06
N GLY A 626 30.85 -8.36 4.20
CA GLY A 626 31.90 -7.33 4.33
C GLY A 626 33.32 -7.88 4.34
N GLY A 627 33.50 -9.20 4.19
CA GLY A 627 34.79 -9.87 4.07
C GLY A 627 35.53 -10.07 5.39
N ALA A 628 36.82 -10.43 5.30
CA ALA A 628 37.65 -10.79 6.46
C ALA A 628 37.75 -9.69 7.53
N GLU A 629 37.76 -8.42 7.13
CA GLU A 629 37.80 -7.29 8.05
C GLU A 629 36.49 -7.20 8.85
N ALA A 630 35.34 -7.28 8.18
CA ALA A 630 34.03 -7.25 8.85
C ALA A 630 33.86 -8.45 9.79
N ARG A 631 34.31 -9.65 9.40
CA ARG A 631 34.28 -10.85 10.25
C ARG A 631 35.12 -10.69 11.51
N THR A 632 36.28 -10.03 11.41
CA THR A 632 37.14 -9.75 12.56
C THR A 632 36.51 -8.69 13.46
N ARG A 633 36.03 -7.59 12.87
CA ARG A 633 35.41 -6.46 13.58
C ARG A 633 34.16 -6.89 14.36
N HIS A 634 33.34 -7.76 13.77
CA HIS A 634 32.04 -8.15 14.31
C HIS A 634 32.03 -9.58 14.88
N ALA A 635 33.18 -10.16 15.22
CA ALA A 635 33.31 -11.56 15.63
C ALA A 635 32.35 -11.95 16.78
N GLN A 636 32.27 -11.13 17.83
CA GLN A 636 31.38 -11.38 18.98
C GLN A 636 29.88 -11.29 18.61
N LEU A 637 29.54 -10.32 17.76
CA LEU A 637 28.18 -10.13 17.25
C LEU A 637 27.75 -11.32 16.38
N LEU A 638 28.63 -11.78 15.48
CA LEU A 638 28.40 -12.96 14.64
C LEU A 638 28.14 -14.21 15.47
N GLU A 639 28.95 -14.46 16.51
CA GLU A 639 28.76 -15.62 17.39
C GLU A 639 27.40 -15.58 18.12
N ARG A 640 26.97 -14.39 18.57
CA ARG A 640 25.64 -14.20 19.18
C ARG A 640 24.51 -14.42 18.18
N LEU A 641 24.65 -13.91 16.95
CA LEU A 641 23.68 -14.11 15.87
C LEU A 641 23.57 -15.58 15.46
N ASP A 642 24.69 -16.29 15.31
CA ASP A 642 24.70 -17.72 14.96
C ASP A 642 24.01 -18.57 16.05
N ARG A 643 24.27 -18.27 17.33
CA ARG A 643 23.58 -18.92 18.44
C ARG A 643 22.07 -18.65 18.42
N ALA A 644 21.66 -17.40 18.18
CA ALA A 644 20.25 -17.05 18.09
C ALA A 644 19.56 -17.75 16.90
N ALA A 645 20.23 -17.76 15.73
CA ALA A 645 19.76 -18.46 14.54
C ALA A 645 19.58 -19.97 14.77
N SER A 646 20.54 -20.59 15.45
CA SER A 646 20.52 -22.02 15.79
C SER A 646 19.38 -22.37 16.75
N ARG A 647 19.19 -21.57 17.81
CA ARG A 647 18.05 -21.73 18.75
C ARG A 647 16.72 -21.66 18.03
N LEU A 648 16.57 -20.73 17.09
CA LEU A 648 15.36 -20.61 16.30
C LEU A 648 15.09 -21.81 15.39
N ARG A 649 16.15 -22.40 14.85
CA ARG A 649 16.04 -23.55 13.96
C ARG A 649 15.81 -24.86 14.70
N HIS A 650 16.32 -25.03 15.91
CA HIS A 650 16.28 -26.33 16.59
C HIS A 650 15.36 -26.38 17.81
N GLY A 651 14.83 -25.24 18.26
CA GLY A 651 14.23 -25.12 19.59
C GLY A 651 15.32 -25.18 20.67
N ALA A 652 15.11 -24.50 21.80
CA ALA A 652 15.95 -24.66 22.97
C ALA A 652 15.62 -25.97 23.69
#